data_AF-A0A8C9WMZ3-F1
#
_entry.id   AF-A0A8C9WMZ3-F1
#
_cell.length_a   1.000
_cell.length_b   1.000
_cell.length_c   1.000
_cell.angle_alpha   90.00
_cell.angle_beta   90.00
_cell.angle_gamma   90.00
#
_symmetry.space_group_name_H-M   'P 1'
#
loop_
_entity.id
_entity.type
_entity.pdbx_description
1 polymer ?
#
loop_
_entity_poly.entity_id
_entity_poly.type
_entity_poly.pdbx_seq_one_letter_code
_entity_poly.pdbx_strand_id
1 'polypeptide(L)'
;MVLSLCEAPAVPSLRLDVYVHATLELLALAMVAFELCMKLRWLGFHTFIRHKRTMVKTCVLFLQFVEAIVVLVRQTSHLRVTRALRPIFLVDCRYCGAVRRNLRQIFQSLPPFIDILLLLLFFMVIFSILGELLYFNTLENSIVNLFVLLTTANFPDVMMPAYSKNRWSCVFFIVYLSIELYFIMNLLLAVVFDTFNDVEKMKFKSLLLHKRSAIDHAFQLLVSRQRPNGVSLKQFDGLMRFYRPRMSARDRFLTFKALNHSNSPMLSLEDFYNFYEVNGLKWKARRSGEHWFDDLPHTTFLIFKGINILVKSKPFQYAMYVVVAVNGVWILVETYMSDGVFSWSQTVPWSYIVFLTIYGVEMLLKITGLGPVEYFSSGWNLFDFSVTLFAFLGLMAQAFNMEPFYFIVVLRPLQLLRLFKIKQRYRNVLDTMFELFPRMASLGLTLIIFYYSFAIVGMEFFADVVYPNCCKNSTVADSYRKENVTKGEQTVLFEGYYYLNNFNNILSSFVTLFELTVVNNWYITMEGVTSETTHWSRLYFMTFYIVTMVVMTIIVAFILDAFVFRMNYSRKNRDLNGIVFEAEVSREEALSTLELYSKQEMCWYFYTPLLHSLSQHPSLVFLGRRSRTKSDLSMKMYEEEIQEWYEEYSRTSPLHPHQQLDSLEGPVPQPPGHNTSQPLQPIN
;
A
#
# COMPACT_ATOMS: atom_id res chain seq x y z
N MET A 1 1.68 21.04 -3.27
CA MET A 1 2.74 20.16 -3.81
C MET A 1 2.86 20.35 -5.31
N VAL A 2 1.82 20.10 -6.11
CA VAL A 2 1.84 20.31 -7.58
C VAL A 2 2.20 21.75 -7.99
N LEU A 3 1.78 22.76 -7.22
CA LEU A 3 2.14 24.17 -7.48
C LEU A 3 3.67 24.39 -7.53
N SER A 4 4.46 23.55 -6.87
CA SER A 4 5.93 23.60 -6.90
C SER A 4 6.52 23.31 -8.29
N LEU A 5 5.74 22.77 -9.24
CA LEU A 5 6.18 22.58 -10.63
C LEU A 5 6.29 23.91 -11.39
N CYS A 6 5.45 24.89 -11.02
CA CYS A 6 5.35 26.18 -11.69
C CYS A 6 6.14 27.29 -10.98
N GLU A 7 6.43 27.10 -9.69
CA GLU A 7 7.19 28.02 -8.85
C GLU A 7 8.69 27.92 -9.15
N ALA A 8 9.42 29.05 -9.11
CA ALA A 8 10.87 29.03 -9.25
C ALA A 8 11.53 28.22 -8.11
N PRO A 9 12.50 27.33 -8.40
CA PRO A 9 12.96 26.92 -9.73
C PRO A 9 11.98 25.96 -10.43
N ALA A 10 11.43 26.41 -11.56
CA ALA A 10 10.27 25.82 -12.21
C ALA A 10 10.66 24.89 -13.38
N VAL A 11 9.76 23.98 -13.75
CA VAL A 11 9.89 23.27 -15.02
C VAL A 11 9.70 24.29 -16.16
N PRO A 12 10.63 24.40 -17.14
CA PRO A 12 10.62 25.48 -18.13
C PRO A 12 9.29 25.61 -18.90
N SER A 13 8.64 24.49 -19.23
CA SER A 13 7.37 24.46 -19.96
C SER A 13 6.14 24.82 -19.11
N LEU A 14 6.26 24.84 -17.78
CA LEU A 14 5.17 25.07 -16.82
C LEU A 14 5.40 26.33 -15.96
N ARG A 15 6.39 27.15 -16.32
CA ARG A 15 6.73 28.36 -15.57
C ARG A 15 5.58 29.36 -15.63
N LEU A 16 5.15 29.82 -14.45
CA LEU A 16 4.14 30.87 -14.31
C LEU A 16 4.78 32.14 -13.75
N ASP A 17 4.15 33.28 -14.03
CA ASP A 17 4.55 34.55 -13.42
C ASP A 17 4.33 34.55 -11.90
N VAL A 18 5.10 35.40 -11.21
CA VAL A 18 5.17 35.42 -9.75
C VAL A 18 3.81 35.69 -9.10
N TYR A 19 3.06 36.64 -9.63
CA TYR A 19 1.73 36.98 -9.13
C TYR A 19 0.71 35.85 -9.35
N VAL A 20 0.82 35.09 -10.45
CA VAL A 20 -0.12 33.99 -10.75
C VAL A 20 0.07 32.87 -9.74
N HIS A 21 1.30 32.38 -9.56
CA HIS A 21 1.51 31.28 -8.61
C HIS A 21 1.29 31.73 -7.16
N ALA A 22 1.60 32.97 -6.79
CA ALA A 22 1.36 33.48 -5.44
C ALA A 22 -0.14 33.64 -5.12
N THR A 23 -0.96 34.07 -6.08
CA THR A 23 -2.42 34.15 -5.89
C THR A 23 -3.06 32.77 -5.82
N LEU A 24 -2.60 31.81 -6.62
CA LEU A 24 -3.00 30.40 -6.51
C LEU A 24 -2.62 29.80 -5.15
N GLU A 25 -1.43 30.12 -4.63
CA GLU A 25 -0.99 29.71 -3.30
C GLU A 25 -1.92 30.27 -2.21
N LEU A 26 -2.21 31.56 -2.23
CA LEU A 26 -3.10 32.21 -1.26
C LEU A 26 -4.51 31.62 -1.29
N LEU A 27 -5.06 31.34 -2.48
CA LEU A 27 -6.36 30.69 -2.63
C LEU A 27 -6.37 29.29 -2.01
N ALA A 28 -5.32 28.49 -2.26
CA ALA A 28 -5.19 27.17 -1.65
C ALA A 28 -5.06 27.23 -0.12
N LEU A 29 -4.26 28.17 0.41
CA LEU A 29 -4.11 28.36 1.85
C LEU A 29 -5.40 28.85 2.52
N ALA A 30 -6.18 29.72 1.85
CA ALA A 30 -7.49 30.15 2.32
C ALA A 30 -8.49 28.99 2.44
N MET A 31 -8.48 28.05 1.49
CA MET A 31 -9.30 26.83 1.57
C MET A 31 -8.88 25.94 2.75
N VAL A 32 -7.58 25.78 3.01
CA VAL A 32 -7.09 25.05 4.19
C VAL A 32 -7.47 25.75 5.49
N ALA A 33 -7.42 27.08 5.53
CA ALA A 33 -7.87 27.87 6.67
C ALA A 33 -9.37 27.64 6.95
N PHE A 34 -10.21 27.65 5.90
CA PHE A 34 -11.64 27.36 6.02
C PHE A 34 -11.89 25.96 6.61
N GLU A 35 -11.18 24.92 6.16
CA GLU A 35 -11.29 23.58 6.74
C GLU A 35 -10.93 23.56 8.23
N LEU A 36 -9.89 24.30 8.64
CA LEU A 36 -9.49 24.40 10.05
C LEU A 36 -10.54 25.13 10.89
N CYS A 37 -11.15 26.19 10.36
CA CYS A 37 -12.26 26.90 11.03
C CYS A 37 -13.47 25.98 11.23
N MET A 38 -13.82 25.15 10.24
CA MET A 38 -14.91 24.18 10.37
C MET A 38 -14.58 23.09 11.40
N LYS A 39 -13.33 22.62 11.45
CA LYS A 39 -12.87 21.69 12.50
C LYS A 39 -12.91 22.32 13.89
N LEU A 40 -12.50 23.59 14.01
CA LEU A 40 -12.56 24.34 15.26
C LEU A 40 -14.01 24.48 15.76
N ARG A 41 -14.95 24.78 14.85
CA ARG A 41 -16.39 24.85 15.15
C ARG A 41 -16.95 23.52 15.66
N TRP A 42 -16.48 22.39 15.12
CA TRP A 42 -16.95 21.05 15.53
C TRP A 42 -16.34 20.56 16.85
N LEU A 43 -15.02 20.70 17.04
CA LEU A 43 -14.29 20.16 18.19
C LEU A 43 -14.33 21.05 19.44
N GLY A 44 -14.56 22.35 19.25
CA GLY A 44 -14.41 23.37 20.30
C GLY A 44 -12.96 23.83 20.48
N PHE A 45 -12.80 25.04 21.02
CA PHE A 45 -11.51 25.75 21.10
C PHE A 45 -10.46 25.04 21.94
N HIS A 46 -10.82 24.62 23.16
CA HIS A 46 -9.89 23.97 24.09
C HIS A 46 -9.34 22.64 23.54
N THR A 47 -10.22 21.79 22.97
CA THR A 47 -9.82 20.53 22.35
C THR A 47 -8.95 20.75 21.11
N PHE A 48 -9.26 21.77 20.31
CA PHE A 48 -8.52 22.10 19.10
C PHE A 48 -7.06 22.51 19.41
N ILE A 49 -6.85 23.36 20.42
CA ILE A 49 -5.52 23.83 20.82
C ILE A 49 -4.70 22.71 21.46
N ARG A 50 -5.32 21.87 22.29
CA ARG A 50 -4.61 20.76 22.95
C ARG A 50 -4.14 19.69 21.96
N HIS A 51 -4.79 19.60 20.79
CA HIS A 51 -4.46 18.61 19.78
C HIS A 51 -3.22 19.04 18.96
N LYS A 52 -2.06 18.47 19.33
CA LYS A 52 -0.73 18.81 18.75
C LYS A 52 -0.70 18.88 17.22
N ARG A 53 -1.37 17.97 16.52
CA ARG A 53 -1.33 17.90 15.04
C ARG A 53 -2.04 19.09 14.38
N THR A 54 -3.19 19.50 14.91
CA THR A 54 -3.90 20.67 14.37
C THR A 54 -3.11 21.93 14.64
N MET A 55 -2.46 22.04 15.80
CA MET A 55 -1.58 23.16 16.11
C MET A 55 -0.38 23.28 15.16
N VAL A 56 0.36 22.19 14.92
CA VAL A 56 1.48 22.22 13.96
C VAL A 56 0.98 22.62 12.56
N LYS A 57 -0.17 22.10 12.12
CA LYS A 57 -0.78 22.48 10.83
C LYS A 57 -1.14 23.97 10.78
N THR A 58 -1.68 24.53 11.86
CA THR A 58 -1.99 25.97 11.95
C THR A 58 -0.73 26.82 11.92
N CYS A 59 0.33 26.43 12.62
CA CYS A 59 1.61 27.14 12.60
C CYS A 59 2.24 27.14 11.19
N VAL A 60 2.25 25.98 10.50
CA VAL A 60 2.76 25.89 9.13
C VAL A 60 1.89 26.70 8.15
N LEU A 61 0.56 26.67 8.32
CA LEU A 61 -0.36 27.48 7.52
C LEU A 61 -0.07 28.98 7.69
N PHE A 62 0.11 29.45 8.92
CA PHE A 62 0.42 30.85 9.20
C PHE A 62 1.75 31.26 8.55
N LEU A 63 2.79 30.46 8.72
CA LEU A 63 4.11 30.72 8.15
C LEU A 63 4.06 30.79 6.62
N GLN A 64 3.38 29.86 5.96
CA GLN A 64 3.24 29.86 4.49
C GLN A 64 2.36 31.01 3.99
N PHE A 65 1.34 31.41 4.75
CA PHE A 65 0.48 32.54 4.39
C PHE A 65 1.25 33.86 4.42
N VAL A 66 2.05 34.08 5.47
CA VAL A 66 2.93 35.26 5.58
C VAL A 66 3.91 35.29 4.41
N GLU A 67 4.56 34.16 4.12
CA GLU A 67 5.54 34.09 3.03
C GLU A 67 4.92 34.32 1.65
N ALA A 68 3.74 33.76 1.37
CA ALA A 68 3.02 33.97 0.11
C ALA A 68 2.67 35.45 -0.10
N ILE A 69 2.27 36.17 0.97
CA ILE A 69 2.05 37.62 0.92
C ILE A 69 3.37 38.36 0.64
N VAL A 70 4.45 37.98 1.33
CA VAL A 70 5.77 38.61 1.12
C VAL A 70 6.25 38.45 -0.32
N VAL A 71 6.07 37.26 -0.92
CA VAL A 71 6.39 37.01 -2.34
C VAL A 71 5.53 37.87 -3.26
N LEU A 72 4.23 37.96 -2.98
CA LEU A 72 3.29 38.77 -3.76
C LEU A 72 3.63 40.28 -3.69
N VAL A 73 4.04 40.78 -2.52
CA VAL A 73 4.43 42.20 -2.36
C VAL A 73 5.78 42.49 -3.01
N ARG A 74 6.77 41.61 -2.83
CA ARG A 74 8.12 41.81 -3.36
C ARG A 74 8.26 41.53 -4.86
N GLN A 75 7.29 40.85 -5.46
CA GLN A 75 7.32 40.38 -6.87
C GLN A 75 8.58 39.57 -7.24
N THR A 76 9.30 39.07 -6.23
CA THR A 76 10.52 38.28 -6.36
C THR A 76 10.46 37.12 -5.39
N SER A 77 10.82 35.93 -5.86
CA SER A 77 10.94 34.77 -4.98
C SER A 77 12.26 34.86 -4.22
N HIS A 78 12.18 34.88 -2.89
CA HIS A 78 13.35 34.68 -2.03
C HIS A 78 13.61 33.17 -1.85
N LEU A 79 14.52 32.78 -0.98
CA LEU A 79 14.80 31.37 -0.69
C LEU A 79 13.61 30.76 0.08
N ARG A 80 12.87 29.83 -0.54
CA ARG A 80 11.57 29.32 -0.05
C ARG A 80 11.64 27.88 0.47
N VAL A 81 12.58 27.62 1.37
CA VAL A 81 12.78 26.28 1.98
C VAL A 81 11.55 25.80 2.77
N THR A 82 10.72 26.71 3.26
CA THR A 82 9.49 26.42 4.03
C THR A 82 8.46 25.61 3.22
N ARG A 83 8.57 25.63 1.88
CA ARG A 83 7.78 24.79 0.96
C ARG A 83 7.95 23.31 1.27
N ALA A 84 9.09 22.89 1.85
CA ALA A 84 9.37 21.52 2.27
C ALA A 84 8.40 21.01 3.35
N LEU A 85 7.71 21.91 4.06
CA LEU A 85 6.70 21.59 5.09
C LEU A 85 5.28 21.38 4.53
N ARG A 86 5.02 21.75 3.26
CA ARG A 86 3.72 21.54 2.58
C ARG A 86 3.18 20.09 2.62
N PRO A 87 3.99 19.02 2.65
CA PRO A 87 3.45 17.65 2.76
C PRO A 87 2.56 17.43 3.97
N ILE A 88 2.68 18.25 5.04
CA ILE A 88 1.82 18.15 6.22
C ILE A 88 0.32 18.27 5.89
N PHE A 89 -0.03 19.08 4.89
CA PHE A 89 -1.42 19.25 4.47
C PHE A 89 -1.97 17.97 3.85
N LEU A 90 -1.16 17.25 3.07
CA LEU A 90 -1.53 15.95 2.48
C LEU A 90 -1.63 14.86 3.55
N VAL A 91 -0.71 14.84 4.51
CA VAL A 91 -0.67 13.84 5.60
C VAL A 91 -1.84 14.00 6.58
N ASP A 92 -2.34 15.22 6.81
CA ASP A 92 -3.50 15.45 7.68
C ASP A 92 -4.86 15.12 7.01
N CYS A 93 -4.90 14.84 5.70
CA CYS A 93 -6.13 14.48 4.99
C CYS A 93 -6.78 13.18 5.51
N ARG A 94 -8.10 13.05 5.31
CA ARG A 94 -8.88 11.86 5.72
C ARG A 94 -8.52 10.61 4.92
N TYR A 95 -8.21 10.77 3.63
CA TYR A 95 -7.87 9.68 2.71
C TYR A 95 -6.44 9.15 2.94
N CYS A 96 -5.47 10.04 3.20
CA CYS A 96 -4.07 9.69 3.49
C CYS A 96 -3.84 9.19 4.94
N GLY A 97 -4.87 8.64 5.58
CA GLY A 97 -4.78 8.13 6.95
C GLY A 97 -3.76 7.01 7.12
N ALA A 98 -3.55 6.18 6.09
CA ALA A 98 -2.53 5.14 6.06
C ALA A 98 -1.11 5.74 6.05
N VAL A 99 -0.83 6.65 5.11
CA VAL A 99 0.45 7.38 4.99
C VAL A 99 0.84 8.04 6.31
N ARG A 100 -0.12 8.70 6.98
CA ARG A 100 0.10 9.32 8.30
C ARG A 100 0.47 8.33 9.39
N ARG A 101 -0.13 7.14 9.38
CA ARG A 101 0.21 6.08 10.34
C ARG A 101 1.62 5.58 10.08
N ASN A 102 1.93 5.25 8.82
CA ASN A 102 3.25 4.79 8.41
C ASN A 102 4.36 5.80 8.80
N LEU A 103 4.17 7.09 8.48
CA LEU A 103 5.11 8.15 8.87
C LEU A 103 5.30 8.22 10.40
N ARG A 104 4.20 8.18 11.17
CA ARG A 104 4.30 8.18 12.64
C ARG A 104 5.08 6.98 13.15
N GLN A 105 4.84 5.80 12.59
CA GLN A 105 5.50 4.55 13.00
C GLN A 105 7.01 4.64 12.73
N ILE A 106 7.42 5.12 11.56
CA ILE A 106 8.84 5.36 11.21
C ILE A 106 9.50 6.32 12.22
N PHE A 107 8.83 7.41 12.61
CA PHE A 107 9.39 8.32 13.62
C PHE A 107 9.38 7.74 15.03
N GLN A 108 8.46 6.83 15.34
CA GLN A 108 8.40 6.15 16.65
C GLN A 108 9.46 5.04 16.79
N SER A 109 9.90 4.43 15.70
CA SER A 109 11.01 3.48 15.68
C SER A 109 12.40 4.14 15.65
N LEU A 110 12.46 5.48 15.59
CA LEU A 110 13.72 6.22 15.48
C LEU A 110 14.61 6.16 16.74
N PRO A 111 14.10 6.18 18.00
CA PRO A 111 14.99 6.25 19.17
C PRO A 111 15.99 5.08 19.27
N PRO A 112 15.58 3.80 19.18
CA PRO A 112 16.53 2.67 19.19
C PRO A 112 17.51 2.69 18.01
N PHE A 113 17.06 3.25 16.87
CA PHE A 113 17.93 3.44 15.71
C PHE A 113 19.04 4.45 15.98
N ILE A 114 18.75 5.56 16.68
CA ILE A 114 19.77 6.57 16.99
C ILE A 114 20.88 5.99 17.89
N ASP A 115 20.54 5.10 18.83
CA ASP A 115 21.53 4.48 19.71
C ASP A 115 22.53 3.61 18.93
N ILE A 116 22.05 2.82 17.98
CA ILE A 116 22.92 1.96 17.15
C ILE A 116 23.62 2.78 16.05
N LEU A 117 22.97 3.81 15.51
CA LEU A 117 23.62 4.75 14.59
C LEU A 117 24.80 5.46 15.27
N LEU A 118 24.67 5.82 16.54
CA LEU A 118 25.77 6.39 17.32
C LEU A 118 26.92 5.40 17.46
N LEU A 119 26.62 4.12 17.72
CA LEU A 119 27.63 3.06 17.75
C LEU A 119 28.37 2.92 16.41
N LEU A 120 27.63 2.95 15.30
CA LEU A 120 28.20 2.91 13.95
C LEU A 120 29.11 4.12 13.70
N LEU A 121 28.64 5.33 13.97
CA LEU A 121 29.43 6.54 13.78
C LEU A 121 30.67 6.55 14.68
N PHE A 122 30.58 5.96 15.87
CA PHE A 122 31.72 5.82 16.78
C PHE A 122 32.82 4.92 16.21
N PHE A 123 32.49 3.71 15.74
CA PHE A 123 33.46 2.83 15.10
C PHE A 123 34.00 3.44 13.80
N MET A 124 33.17 4.12 13.03
CA MET A 124 33.58 4.76 11.79
C MET A 124 34.64 5.84 12.05
N VAL A 125 34.46 6.65 13.10
CA VAL A 125 35.46 7.67 13.50
C VAL A 125 36.77 7.01 13.93
N ILE A 126 36.73 5.91 14.70
CA ILE A 126 37.95 5.16 15.09
C ILE A 126 38.71 4.67 13.85
N PHE A 127 38.00 4.02 12.92
CA PHE A 127 38.62 3.54 11.68
C PHE A 127 39.08 4.68 10.78
N SER A 128 38.42 5.84 10.82
CA SER A 128 38.84 7.02 10.07
C SER A 128 40.15 7.59 10.58
N ILE A 129 40.32 7.67 11.91
CA ILE A 129 41.58 8.10 12.53
C ILE A 129 42.70 7.11 12.19
N LEU A 130 42.43 5.80 12.32
CA LEU A 130 43.41 4.77 11.93
C LEU A 130 43.74 4.81 10.43
N GLY A 131 42.73 5.07 9.60
CA GLY A 131 42.87 5.17 8.15
C GLY A 131 43.69 6.39 7.72
N GLU A 132 43.56 7.53 8.40
CA GLU A 132 44.41 8.71 8.15
C GLU A 132 45.87 8.40 8.47
N LEU A 133 46.14 7.73 9.60
CA LEU A 133 47.50 7.38 9.99
C LEU A 133 48.18 6.42 8.99
N LEU A 134 47.40 5.55 8.31
CA LEU A 134 47.94 4.48 7.47
C LEU A 134 47.87 4.76 5.96
N TYR A 135 46.80 5.38 5.47
CA TYR A 135 46.44 5.36 4.04
C TYR A 135 45.94 6.68 3.46
N PHE A 136 45.24 7.52 4.24
CA PHE A 136 44.60 8.75 3.74
C PHE A 136 45.37 10.01 4.14
N ASN A 137 45.34 11.04 3.28
CA ASN A 137 46.11 12.26 3.50
C ASN A 137 45.53 13.21 4.55
N THR A 138 44.21 13.20 4.75
CA THR A 138 43.52 14.09 5.70
C THR A 138 42.38 13.36 6.39
N LEU A 139 42.09 13.74 7.63
CA LEU A 139 41.00 13.19 8.42
C LEU A 139 39.65 13.29 7.71
N GLU A 140 39.35 14.44 7.10
CA GLU A 140 38.09 14.65 6.37
C GLU A 140 37.94 13.67 5.21
N ASN A 141 39.00 13.51 4.40
CA ASN A 141 38.98 12.56 3.29
C ASN A 141 38.85 11.12 3.79
N SER A 142 39.48 10.78 4.92
CA SER A 142 39.33 9.47 5.56
C SER A 142 37.88 9.21 5.97
N ILE A 143 37.25 10.15 6.70
CA ILE A 143 35.86 10.05 7.16
C ILE A 143 34.90 9.92 5.96
N VAL A 144 35.03 10.77 4.95
CA VAL A 144 34.14 10.74 3.77
C VAL A 144 34.32 9.44 2.99
N ASN A 145 35.55 9.02 2.71
CA ASN A 145 35.80 7.79 1.94
C ASN A 145 35.36 6.54 2.69
N LEU A 146 35.53 6.48 4.02
CA LEU A 146 35.03 5.37 4.82
C LEU A 146 33.49 5.39 4.93
N PHE A 147 32.86 6.56 5.05
CA PHE A 147 31.40 6.65 4.97
C PHE A 147 30.88 6.17 3.60
N VAL A 148 31.55 6.49 2.50
CA VAL A 148 31.18 5.95 1.18
C VAL A 148 31.46 4.44 1.11
N LEU A 149 32.55 3.96 1.73
CA LEU A 149 32.88 2.54 1.78
C LEU A 149 31.87 1.73 2.61
N LEU A 150 31.29 2.31 3.66
CA LEU A 150 30.17 1.72 4.40
C LEU A 150 29.01 1.35 3.48
N THR A 151 28.79 2.14 2.43
CA THR A 151 27.76 1.90 1.40
C THR A 151 28.24 0.98 0.28
N THR A 152 29.50 0.55 0.29
CA THR A 152 30.20 -0.21 -0.76
C THR A 152 30.29 0.46 -2.13
N ALA A 153 29.96 1.75 -2.24
CA ALA A 153 29.85 2.44 -3.52
C ALA A 153 31.21 2.76 -4.19
N ASN A 154 32.30 2.77 -3.43
CA ASN A 154 33.66 3.05 -3.92
C ASN A 154 34.63 1.86 -3.71
N PHE A 155 34.11 0.66 -3.44
CA PHE A 155 34.91 -0.56 -3.40
C PHE A 155 34.91 -1.22 -4.79
N PRO A 156 36.06 -1.59 -5.37
CA PRO A 156 37.39 -1.72 -4.76
C PRO A 156 38.26 -0.45 -4.80
N ASP A 157 37.85 0.61 -5.50
CA ASP A 157 38.69 1.75 -5.87
C ASP A 157 39.39 2.44 -4.70
N VAL A 158 38.72 2.59 -3.56
CA VAL A 158 39.30 3.19 -2.34
C VAL A 158 40.46 2.38 -1.75
N MET A 159 40.47 1.06 -1.95
CA MET A 159 41.50 0.15 -1.42
C MET A 159 42.71 0.04 -2.36
N MET A 160 42.50 0.14 -3.67
CA MET A 160 43.50 -0.21 -4.69
C MET A 160 44.85 0.52 -4.53
N PRO A 161 44.91 1.84 -4.24
CA PRO A 161 46.19 2.52 -4.04
C PRO A 161 46.99 1.99 -2.85
N ALA A 162 46.32 1.60 -1.76
CA ALA A 162 46.98 1.01 -0.58
C ALA A 162 47.40 -0.44 -0.87
N TYR A 163 46.52 -1.22 -1.51
CA TYR A 163 46.78 -2.62 -1.86
C TYR A 163 47.94 -2.78 -2.84
N SER A 164 48.07 -1.86 -3.80
CA SER A 164 49.20 -1.85 -4.74
C SER A 164 50.54 -1.60 -4.06
N LYS A 165 50.56 -0.88 -2.93
CA LYS A 165 51.78 -0.63 -2.14
C LYS A 165 52.09 -1.82 -1.23
N ASN A 166 51.09 -2.35 -0.53
CA ASN A 166 51.23 -3.52 0.32
C ASN A 166 49.97 -4.39 0.25
N ARG A 167 50.14 -5.67 -0.11
CA ARG A 167 49.01 -6.61 -0.19
C ARG A 167 48.30 -6.80 1.15
N TRP A 168 49.01 -6.67 2.27
CA TRP A 168 48.42 -6.78 3.61
C TRP A 168 47.47 -5.62 3.97
N SER A 169 47.47 -4.52 3.22
CA SER A 169 46.55 -3.41 3.43
C SER A 169 45.08 -3.81 3.21
N CYS A 170 44.80 -4.91 2.50
CA CYS A 170 43.44 -5.43 2.39
C CYS A 170 42.83 -5.80 3.74
N VAL A 171 43.65 -6.19 4.74
CA VAL A 171 43.16 -6.59 6.07
C VAL A 171 42.38 -5.46 6.73
N PHE A 172 42.85 -4.21 6.61
CA PHE A 172 42.16 -3.04 7.15
C PHE A 172 40.74 -2.92 6.58
N PHE A 173 40.60 -2.96 5.26
CA PHE A 173 39.31 -2.81 4.59
C PHE A 173 38.37 -4.00 4.82
N ILE A 174 38.91 -5.23 4.86
CA ILE A 174 38.12 -6.44 5.15
C ILE A 174 37.59 -6.40 6.59
N VAL A 175 38.42 -6.03 7.56
CA VAL A 175 38.01 -5.90 8.98
C VAL A 175 36.98 -4.78 9.12
N TYR A 176 37.21 -3.63 8.49
CA TYR A 176 36.24 -2.53 8.46
C TYR A 176 34.88 -2.99 7.93
N LEU A 177 34.81 -3.60 6.74
CA LEU A 177 33.55 -4.07 6.15
C LEU A 177 32.90 -5.20 6.97
N SER A 178 33.69 -6.06 7.60
CA SER A 178 33.14 -7.14 8.44
C SER A 178 32.41 -6.60 9.66
N ILE A 179 33.01 -5.61 10.33
CA ILE A 179 32.46 -5.02 11.55
C ILE A 179 31.33 -4.03 11.19
N GLU A 180 31.59 -3.08 10.31
CA GLU A 180 30.67 -1.97 10.06
C GLU A 180 29.49 -2.36 9.18
N LEU A 181 29.77 -3.00 8.05
CA LEU A 181 28.73 -3.36 7.08
C LEU A 181 28.00 -4.65 7.47
N TYR A 182 28.71 -5.74 7.74
CA TYR A 182 28.03 -7.02 7.97
C TYR A 182 27.49 -7.18 9.38
N PHE A 183 28.16 -6.64 10.39
CA PHE A 183 27.70 -6.75 11.78
C PHE A 183 26.82 -5.58 12.19
N ILE A 184 27.37 -4.35 12.26
CA ILE A 184 26.64 -3.19 12.82
C ILE A 184 25.46 -2.77 11.92
N MET A 185 25.64 -2.62 10.61
CA MET A 185 24.53 -2.21 9.73
C MET A 185 23.40 -3.25 9.69
N ASN A 186 23.68 -4.54 9.68
CA ASN A 186 22.62 -5.56 9.74
C ASN A 186 21.94 -5.62 11.11
N LEU A 187 22.67 -5.37 12.20
CA LEU A 187 22.08 -5.23 13.54
C LEU A 187 21.13 -4.01 13.61
N LEU A 188 21.56 -2.87 13.04
CA LEU A 188 20.75 -1.66 12.92
C LEU A 188 19.42 -1.96 12.20
N LEU A 189 19.49 -2.68 11.08
CA LEU A 189 18.32 -3.10 10.30
C LEU A 189 17.38 -4.00 11.11
N ALA A 190 17.92 -4.97 11.85
CA ALA A 190 17.13 -5.89 12.66
C ALA A 190 16.38 -5.16 13.78
N VAL A 191 17.06 -4.27 14.52
CA VAL A 191 16.43 -3.51 15.62
C VAL A 191 15.36 -2.55 15.12
N VAL A 192 15.59 -1.90 13.97
CA VAL A 192 14.56 -1.07 13.33
C VAL A 192 13.32 -1.90 12.95
N PHE A 193 13.52 -3.10 12.41
CA PHE A 193 12.44 -3.98 12.03
C PHE A 193 11.60 -4.45 13.22
N ASP A 194 12.26 -4.95 14.27
CA ASP A 194 11.58 -5.48 15.46
C ASP A 194 10.78 -4.39 16.17
N THR A 195 11.39 -3.21 16.36
CA THR A 195 10.72 -2.06 16.98
C THR A 195 9.55 -1.56 16.13
N PHE A 196 9.67 -1.58 14.80
CA PHE A 196 8.57 -1.21 13.91
C PHE A 196 7.39 -2.19 14.01
N ASN A 197 7.67 -3.50 14.03
CA ASN A 197 6.65 -4.54 14.17
C ASN A 197 5.92 -4.45 15.50
N ASP A 198 6.64 -4.21 16.59
CA ASP A 198 6.04 -4.01 17.92
C ASP A 198 5.11 -2.78 17.93
N VAL A 199 5.53 -1.68 17.32
CA VAL A 199 4.67 -0.49 17.18
C VAL A 199 3.44 -0.79 16.31
N GLU A 200 3.56 -1.58 15.24
CA GLU A 200 2.40 -2.01 14.44
C GLU A 200 1.45 -2.90 15.22
N LYS A 201 1.97 -3.88 15.96
CA LYS A 201 1.22 -4.79 16.82
C LYS A 201 0.44 -4.03 17.89
N MET A 202 1.11 -3.16 18.65
CA MET A 202 0.47 -2.32 19.69
C MET A 202 -0.58 -1.40 19.08
N LYS A 203 -0.34 -0.87 17.87
CA LYS A 203 -1.33 -0.04 17.18
C LYS A 203 -2.55 -0.85 16.75
N PHE A 204 -2.34 -2.08 16.28
CA PHE A 204 -3.43 -2.99 15.92
C PHE A 204 -4.26 -3.35 17.16
N LYS A 205 -3.63 -3.74 18.28
CA LYS A 205 -4.28 -3.94 19.60
C LYS A 205 -5.15 -2.74 19.97
N SER A 206 -4.58 -1.54 19.97
CA SER A 206 -5.32 -0.29 20.27
C SER A 206 -6.53 -0.06 19.36
N LEU A 207 -6.43 -0.36 18.06
CA LEU A 207 -7.55 -0.21 17.12
C LEU A 207 -8.63 -1.27 17.33
N LEU A 208 -8.24 -2.51 17.63
CA LEU A 208 -9.15 -3.62 17.92
C LEU A 208 -9.97 -3.32 19.20
N LEU A 209 -9.29 -2.92 20.28
CA LEU A 209 -9.92 -2.57 21.54
C LEU A 209 -10.82 -1.34 21.44
N HIS A 210 -10.43 -0.33 20.65
CA HIS A 210 -11.29 0.83 20.40
C HIS A 210 -12.57 0.45 19.63
N LYS A 211 -12.49 -0.50 18.69
CA LYS A 211 -13.70 -1.02 18.01
C LYS A 211 -14.59 -1.77 18.98
N ARG A 212 -14.01 -2.61 19.84
CA ARG A 212 -14.74 -3.36 20.87
C ARG A 212 -15.44 -2.42 21.84
N SER A 213 -14.73 -1.41 22.35
CA SER A 213 -15.33 -0.38 23.19
C SER A 213 -16.49 0.35 22.52
N ALA A 214 -16.37 0.70 21.23
CA ALA A 214 -17.47 1.33 20.51
C ALA A 214 -18.70 0.41 20.37
N ILE A 215 -18.48 -0.91 20.24
CA ILE A 215 -19.54 -1.92 20.25
C ILE A 215 -20.20 -1.97 21.62
N ASP A 216 -19.42 -1.98 22.71
CA ASP A 216 -19.95 -2.00 24.08
C ASP A 216 -20.87 -0.79 24.34
N HIS A 217 -20.42 0.42 23.97
CA HIS A 217 -21.23 1.63 24.11
C HIS A 217 -22.48 1.59 23.23
N ALA A 218 -22.36 1.11 21.99
CA ALA A 218 -23.51 0.98 21.09
C ALA A 218 -24.53 -0.03 21.62
N PHE A 219 -24.07 -1.17 22.13
CA PHE A 219 -24.91 -2.22 22.69
C PHE A 219 -25.68 -1.69 23.92
N GLN A 220 -24.99 -1.02 24.85
CA GLN A 220 -25.62 -0.40 26.02
C GLN A 220 -26.69 0.64 25.67
N LEU A 221 -26.48 1.41 24.59
CA LEU A 221 -27.47 2.39 24.12
C LEU A 221 -28.66 1.75 23.40
N LEU A 222 -28.47 0.60 22.76
CA LEU A 222 -29.53 -0.10 22.02
C LEU A 222 -30.41 -0.92 22.93
N VAL A 223 -29.85 -1.50 23.99
CA VAL A 223 -30.56 -2.30 24.99
C VAL A 223 -31.60 -1.43 25.73
N SER A 224 -32.79 -1.97 25.95
CA SER A 224 -33.86 -1.25 26.66
C SER A 224 -33.84 -1.56 28.15
N ARG A 225 -34.31 -0.62 28.99
CA ARG A 225 -34.46 -0.84 30.45
C ARG A 225 -35.37 -2.03 30.80
N GLN A 226 -36.27 -2.42 29.90
CA GLN A 226 -37.19 -3.55 30.09
C GLN A 226 -36.61 -4.89 29.64
N ARG A 227 -35.56 -4.88 28.80
CA ARG A 227 -34.89 -6.10 28.29
C ARG A 227 -33.38 -5.87 28.23
N PRO A 228 -32.66 -6.03 29.35
CA PRO A 228 -31.23 -5.73 29.44
C PRO A 228 -30.34 -6.70 28.64
N ASN A 229 -30.84 -7.88 28.29
CA ASN A 229 -29.99 -9.00 27.88
C ASN A 229 -29.82 -9.13 26.36
N GLY A 230 -30.42 -8.27 25.53
CA GLY A 230 -30.20 -8.39 24.09
C GLY A 230 -30.85 -7.32 23.22
N VAL A 231 -30.34 -7.22 21.99
CA VAL A 231 -30.82 -6.28 20.97
C VAL A 231 -31.85 -6.98 20.07
N SER A 232 -33.07 -6.43 20.02
CA SER A 232 -34.12 -6.92 19.14
C SER A 232 -33.92 -6.50 17.68
N LEU A 233 -34.54 -7.23 16.74
CA LEU A 233 -34.51 -6.89 15.32
C LEU A 233 -34.97 -5.44 15.04
N LYS A 234 -35.93 -4.92 15.81
CA LYS A 234 -36.43 -3.53 15.67
C LYS A 234 -35.36 -2.49 16.01
N GLN A 235 -34.61 -2.71 17.09
CA GLN A 235 -33.50 -1.82 17.49
C GLN A 235 -32.35 -1.90 16.49
N PHE A 236 -32.00 -3.11 16.04
CA PHE A 236 -30.97 -3.33 15.02
C PHE A 236 -31.36 -2.67 13.68
N ASP A 237 -32.62 -2.80 13.26
CA ASP A 237 -33.13 -2.16 12.05
C ASP A 237 -32.99 -0.63 12.12
N GLY A 238 -33.32 -0.05 13.28
CA GLY A 238 -33.13 1.38 13.56
C GLY A 238 -31.68 1.81 13.44
N LEU A 239 -30.74 1.06 14.03
CA LEU A 239 -29.30 1.32 13.89
C LEU A 239 -28.88 1.31 12.42
N MET A 240 -29.28 0.28 11.66
CA MET A 240 -28.84 0.11 10.27
C MET A 240 -29.36 1.21 9.34
N ARG A 241 -30.53 1.81 9.62
CA ARG A 241 -31.05 2.94 8.85
C ARG A 241 -30.13 4.16 8.89
N PHE A 242 -29.48 4.42 10.03
CA PHE A 242 -28.57 5.55 10.19
C PHE A 242 -27.13 5.18 9.86
N TYR A 243 -26.69 3.99 10.27
CA TYR A 243 -25.32 3.53 10.05
C TYR A 243 -25.05 3.23 8.57
N ARG A 244 -26.03 2.65 7.86
CA ARG A 244 -25.92 2.28 6.43
C ARG A 244 -27.24 2.52 5.68
N PRO A 245 -27.60 3.79 5.41
CA PRO A 245 -28.93 4.16 4.90
C PRO A 245 -29.30 3.58 3.54
N ARG A 246 -28.31 3.23 2.70
CA ARG A 246 -28.52 2.64 1.36
C ARG A 246 -28.75 1.12 1.38
N MET A 247 -28.80 0.49 2.55
CA MET A 247 -28.95 -0.95 2.68
C MET A 247 -30.41 -1.39 2.59
N SER A 248 -30.70 -2.43 1.79
CA SER A 248 -32.06 -2.92 1.62
C SER A 248 -32.60 -3.56 2.91
N ALA A 249 -33.92 -3.58 3.10
CA ALA A 249 -34.54 -4.20 4.27
C ALA A 249 -34.25 -5.71 4.36
N ARG A 250 -34.27 -6.41 3.21
CA ARG A 250 -33.83 -7.80 3.08
C ARG A 250 -32.41 -7.99 3.61
N ASP A 251 -31.46 -7.17 3.13
CA ASP A 251 -30.07 -7.33 3.52
C ASP A 251 -29.86 -7.04 5.01
N ARG A 252 -30.62 -6.08 5.59
CA ARG A 252 -30.59 -5.78 7.03
C ARG A 252 -31.03 -6.98 7.86
N PHE A 253 -32.11 -7.65 7.46
CA PHE A 253 -32.55 -8.89 8.09
C PHE A 253 -31.50 -10.01 7.95
N LEU A 254 -30.93 -10.21 6.76
CA LEU A 254 -29.89 -11.21 6.54
C LEU A 254 -28.64 -10.94 7.39
N THR A 255 -28.24 -9.67 7.58
CA THR A 255 -27.14 -9.35 8.50
C THR A 255 -27.48 -9.60 9.97
N PHE A 256 -28.73 -9.37 10.40
CA PHE A 256 -29.16 -9.70 11.75
C PHE A 256 -29.11 -11.23 11.96
N LYS A 257 -29.63 -12.01 11.01
CA LYS A 257 -29.60 -13.47 11.06
C LYS A 257 -28.17 -14.02 11.05
N ALA A 258 -27.28 -13.43 10.26
CA ALA A 258 -25.88 -13.84 10.20
C ALA A 258 -25.07 -13.48 11.45
N LEU A 259 -25.50 -12.50 12.26
CA LEU A 259 -24.90 -12.20 13.56
C LEU A 259 -25.38 -13.17 14.65
N ASN A 260 -26.59 -13.70 14.51
CA ASN A 260 -27.26 -14.49 15.53
C ASN A 260 -26.80 -15.96 15.51
N HIS A 261 -25.67 -16.26 16.16
CA HIS A 261 -25.20 -17.64 16.27
C HIS A 261 -26.02 -18.45 17.29
N SER A 262 -26.61 -17.78 18.27
CA SER A 262 -27.41 -18.39 19.34
C SER A 262 -28.82 -18.83 18.91
N ASN A 263 -29.25 -18.54 17.66
CA ASN A 263 -30.61 -18.74 17.15
C ASN A 263 -31.71 -18.14 18.05
N SER A 264 -31.36 -17.18 18.89
CA SER A 264 -32.30 -16.57 19.83
C SER A 264 -33.00 -15.36 19.18
N PRO A 265 -34.18 -14.92 19.64
CA PRO A 265 -34.88 -13.79 19.01
C PRO A 265 -34.17 -12.42 19.22
N MET A 266 -33.04 -12.39 19.94
CA MET A 266 -32.30 -11.19 20.30
C MET A 266 -30.80 -11.43 20.10
N LEU A 267 -30.02 -10.38 19.85
CA LEU A 267 -28.55 -10.50 19.77
C LEU A 267 -27.94 -10.31 21.16
N SER A 268 -27.10 -11.25 21.57
CA SER A 268 -26.24 -11.12 22.76
C SER A 268 -25.08 -10.17 22.49
N LEU A 269 -24.35 -9.76 23.54
CA LEU A 269 -23.14 -8.93 23.37
C LEU A 269 -22.05 -9.69 22.60
N GLU A 270 -21.92 -11.00 22.83
CA GLU A 270 -20.95 -11.86 22.14
C GLU A 270 -21.25 -11.96 20.65
N ASP A 271 -22.51 -12.17 20.28
CA ASP A 271 -22.97 -12.15 18.88
C ASP A 271 -22.69 -10.77 18.24
N PHE A 272 -22.88 -9.69 19.01
CA PHE A 272 -22.71 -8.33 18.53
C PHE A 272 -21.23 -7.91 18.35
N TYR A 273 -20.26 -8.61 18.95
CA TYR A 273 -18.84 -8.33 18.70
C TYR A 273 -18.42 -8.58 17.25
N ASN A 274 -19.10 -9.51 16.56
CA ASN A 274 -18.86 -9.81 15.15
C ASN A 274 -19.51 -8.80 14.19
N PHE A 275 -20.10 -7.71 14.71
CA PHE A 275 -20.81 -6.69 13.94
C PHE A 275 -20.03 -6.16 12.73
N TYR A 276 -18.76 -5.79 12.91
CA TYR A 276 -17.95 -5.23 11.82
C TYR A 276 -17.63 -6.25 10.72
N GLU A 277 -17.59 -7.53 11.05
CA GLU A 277 -17.31 -8.60 10.08
C GLU A 277 -18.53 -8.89 9.22
N VAL A 278 -19.71 -9.01 9.84
CA VAL A 278 -20.95 -9.37 9.16
C VAL A 278 -21.53 -8.20 8.37
N ASN A 279 -21.44 -6.97 8.88
CA ASN A 279 -21.97 -5.79 8.16
C ASN A 279 -21.26 -5.56 6.81
N GLY A 280 -20.03 -6.05 6.64
CA GLY A 280 -19.29 -5.96 5.36
C GLY A 280 -19.86 -6.85 4.24
N LEU A 281 -20.74 -7.79 4.55
CA LEU A 281 -21.25 -8.77 3.59
C LEU A 281 -22.19 -8.13 2.55
N LYS A 282 -22.06 -8.58 1.31
CA LYS A 282 -23.02 -8.31 0.23
C LYS A 282 -23.83 -9.56 -0.05
N TRP A 283 -25.14 -9.47 0.12
CA TRP A 283 -26.06 -10.59 -0.02
C TRP A 283 -26.55 -10.73 -1.46
N LYS A 284 -26.52 -11.96 -1.96
CA LYS A 284 -27.10 -12.34 -3.25
C LYS A 284 -27.93 -13.61 -3.06
N ALA A 285 -29.08 -13.69 -3.73
CA ALA A 285 -29.84 -14.94 -3.79
C ALA A 285 -29.07 -15.98 -4.60
N ARG A 286 -29.08 -17.23 -4.17
CA ARG A 286 -28.57 -18.36 -4.96
C ARG A 286 -29.60 -18.65 -6.06
N ARG A 287 -29.34 -18.18 -7.30
CA ARG A 287 -30.17 -18.51 -8.48
C ARG A 287 -29.60 -19.75 -9.17
N SER A 288 -30.49 -20.63 -9.66
CA SER A 288 -30.15 -21.90 -10.33
C SER A 288 -29.88 -21.78 -11.84
N GLY A 289 -30.25 -20.66 -12.49
CA GLY A 289 -29.90 -20.34 -13.88
C GLY A 289 -28.75 -19.33 -13.93
N GLU A 290 -27.53 -19.80 -14.19
CA GLU A 290 -26.31 -18.97 -14.20
C GLU A 290 -26.00 -18.35 -15.56
N HIS A 291 -26.70 -18.70 -16.63
CA HIS A 291 -26.30 -18.35 -17.99
C HIS A 291 -27.16 -17.27 -18.62
N TRP A 292 -26.52 -16.23 -19.15
CA TRP A 292 -27.17 -15.08 -19.79
C TRP A 292 -27.99 -15.45 -21.03
N PHE A 293 -27.77 -16.65 -21.58
CA PHE A 293 -28.41 -17.18 -22.78
C PHE A 293 -29.60 -18.11 -22.50
N ASP A 294 -29.99 -18.30 -21.23
CA ASP A 294 -31.15 -19.14 -20.86
C ASP A 294 -32.48 -18.55 -21.36
N ASP A 295 -32.53 -17.22 -21.59
CA ASP A 295 -33.72 -16.51 -22.09
C ASP A 295 -33.79 -16.45 -23.64
N LEU A 296 -32.83 -17.05 -24.36
CA LEU A 296 -32.75 -16.99 -25.83
C LEU A 296 -33.55 -18.12 -26.52
N PRO A 297 -34.04 -17.90 -27.76
CA PRO A 297 -34.74 -18.94 -28.52
C PRO A 297 -33.89 -20.20 -28.73
N HIS A 298 -34.56 -21.35 -28.89
CA HIS A 298 -33.95 -22.69 -28.81
C HIS A 298 -32.76 -22.92 -29.75
N THR A 299 -32.76 -22.33 -30.95
CA THR A 299 -31.65 -22.44 -31.91
C THR A 299 -30.39 -21.72 -31.42
N THR A 300 -30.53 -20.48 -30.94
CA THR A 300 -29.44 -19.71 -30.35
C THR A 300 -28.96 -20.28 -29.02
N PHE A 301 -29.88 -20.81 -28.21
CA PHE A 301 -29.55 -21.49 -26.96
C PHE A 301 -28.58 -22.66 -27.21
N LEU A 302 -28.81 -23.46 -28.25
CA LEU A 302 -27.96 -24.61 -28.56
C LEU A 302 -26.54 -24.19 -28.97
N ILE A 303 -26.41 -23.08 -29.72
CA ILE A 303 -25.12 -22.50 -30.12
C ILE A 303 -24.34 -22.02 -28.89
N PHE A 304 -24.94 -21.19 -28.04
CA PHE A 304 -24.26 -20.67 -26.83
C PHE A 304 -23.97 -21.76 -25.80
N LYS A 305 -24.84 -22.76 -25.67
CA LYS A 305 -24.58 -23.96 -24.86
C LYS A 305 -23.37 -24.73 -25.38
N GLY A 306 -23.24 -24.89 -26.69
CA GLY A 306 -22.06 -25.49 -27.33
C GLY A 306 -20.78 -24.71 -27.06
N ILE A 307 -20.82 -23.38 -27.21
CA ILE A 307 -19.68 -22.48 -26.93
C ILE A 307 -19.30 -22.56 -25.44
N ASN A 308 -20.26 -22.56 -24.52
CA ASN A 308 -20.01 -22.69 -23.09
C ASN A 308 -19.30 -24.02 -22.76
N ILE A 309 -19.78 -25.14 -23.32
CA ILE A 309 -19.15 -26.46 -23.15
C ILE A 309 -17.72 -26.46 -23.71
N LEU A 310 -17.50 -25.87 -24.89
CA LEU A 310 -16.18 -25.75 -25.51
C LEU A 310 -15.22 -24.94 -24.64
N VAL A 311 -15.63 -23.75 -24.19
CA VAL A 311 -14.79 -22.83 -23.41
C VAL A 311 -14.46 -23.39 -22.03
N LYS A 312 -15.40 -24.08 -21.38
CA LYS A 312 -15.17 -24.73 -20.08
C LYS A 312 -14.36 -26.03 -20.19
N SER A 313 -14.16 -26.56 -21.39
CA SER A 313 -13.38 -27.79 -21.59
C SER A 313 -11.90 -27.59 -21.23
N LYS A 314 -11.32 -28.55 -20.52
CA LYS A 314 -9.87 -28.62 -20.27
C LYS A 314 -9.02 -28.58 -21.56
N PRO A 315 -9.36 -29.29 -22.65
CA PRO A 315 -8.55 -29.24 -23.87
C PRO A 315 -8.46 -27.84 -24.48
N PHE A 316 -9.53 -27.03 -24.46
CA PHE A 316 -9.48 -25.65 -24.93
C PHE A 316 -8.45 -24.81 -24.15
N GLN A 317 -8.40 -24.97 -22.82
CA GLN A 317 -7.42 -24.27 -21.98
C GLN A 317 -5.98 -24.70 -22.32
N TYR A 318 -5.72 -26.01 -22.46
CA TYR A 318 -4.40 -26.51 -22.84
C TYR A 318 -3.98 -26.07 -24.24
N ALA A 319 -4.90 -26.07 -25.21
CA ALA A 319 -4.63 -25.58 -26.56
C ALA A 319 -4.16 -24.12 -26.54
N MET A 320 -4.83 -23.26 -25.75
CA MET A 320 -4.40 -21.87 -25.59
C MET A 320 -3.03 -21.73 -24.93
N TYR A 321 -2.70 -22.57 -23.95
CA TYR A 321 -1.35 -22.56 -23.36
C TYR A 321 -0.28 -22.97 -24.37
N VAL A 322 -0.56 -23.96 -25.23
CA VAL A 322 0.34 -24.36 -26.31
C VAL A 322 0.53 -23.20 -27.30
N VAL A 323 -0.54 -22.51 -27.69
CA VAL A 323 -0.45 -21.32 -28.57
C VAL A 323 0.46 -20.24 -27.95
N VAL A 324 0.31 -19.94 -26.67
CA VAL A 324 1.17 -18.95 -25.99
C VAL A 324 2.63 -19.44 -25.93
N ALA A 325 2.86 -20.72 -25.68
CA ALA A 325 4.22 -21.28 -25.67
C ALA A 325 4.88 -21.20 -27.06
N VAL A 326 4.14 -21.55 -28.12
CA VAL A 326 4.60 -21.45 -29.51
C VAL A 326 4.90 -19.99 -29.88
N ASN A 327 4.04 -19.05 -29.49
CA ASN A 327 4.30 -17.62 -29.68
C ASN A 327 5.59 -17.18 -28.99
N GLY A 328 5.85 -17.64 -27.76
CA GLY A 328 7.08 -17.33 -27.03
C GLY A 328 8.33 -17.86 -27.72
N VAL A 329 8.29 -19.11 -28.18
CA VAL A 329 9.39 -19.70 -28.96
C VAL A 329 9.59 -18.96 -30.28
N TRP A 330 8.51 -18.58 -30.96
CA TRP A 330 8.59 -17.81 -32.20
C TRP A 330 9.26 -16.46 -32.00
N ILE A 331 8.86 -15.70 -30.97
CA ILE A 331 9.47 -14.41 -30.62
C ILE A 331 10.98 -14.61 -30.35
N LEU A 332 11.34 -15.65 -29.61
CA LEU A 332 12.75 -15.95 -29.31
C LEU A 332 13.56 -16.23 -30.59
N VAL A 333 13.05 -17.08 -31.49
CA VAL A 333 13.70 -17.39 -32.78
C VAL A 333 13.83 -16.14 -33.64
N GLU A 334 12.77 -15.34 -33.76
CA GLU A 334 12.77 -14.09 -34.53
C GLU A 334 13.82 -13.10 -33.98
N THR A 335 13.94 -12.96 -32.66
CA THR A 335 14.97 -12.12 -32.04
C THR A 335 16.39 -12.63 -32.29
N TYR A 336 16.60 -13.94 -32.31
CA TYR A 336 17.91 -14.53 -32.59
C TYR A 336 18.31 -14.40 -34.07
N MET A 337 17.36 -14.60 -35.00
CA MET A 337 17.61 -14.46 -36.43
C MET A 337 17.80 -13.01 -36.89
N SER A 338 17.39 -12.02 -36.08
CA SER A 338 17.47 -10.59 -36.40
C SER A 338 18.73 -9.91 -35.81
N ASP A 339 19.77 -10.67 -35.44
CA ASP A 339 21.02 -10.18 -34.83
C ASP A 339 20.84 -9.24 -33.62
N GLY A 340 19.72 -9.37 -32.90
CA GLY A 340 19.41 -8.54 -31.73
C GLY A 340 19.14 -7.06 -32.02
N VAL A 341 19.30 -6.61 -33.27
CA VAL A 341 18.81 -5.30 -33.70
C VAL A 341 17.33 -5.48 -33.93
N PHE A 342 16.52 -5.05 -32.96
CA PHE A 342 15.09 -4.83 -33.16
C PHE A 342 14.99 -3.75 -34.23
N SER A 343 15.03 -4.17 -35.49
CA SER A 343 14.89 -3.28 -36.63
C SER A 343 13.57 -2.57 -36.41
N TRP A 344 13.62 -1.26 -36.23
CA TRP A 344 12.44 -0.38 -36.25
C TRP A 344 11.87 -0.34 -37.68
N SER A 345 11.86 -1.48 -38.37
CA SER A 345 11.11 -1.64 -39.59
C SER A 345 9.65 -1.38 -39.23
N GLN A 346 9.09 -0.34 -39.84
CA GLN A 346 7.69 0.05 -39.70
C GLN A 346 6.69 -1.05 -40.11
N THR A 347 7.20 -2.16 -40.68
CA THR A 347 6.43 -3.35 -41.05
C THR A 347 6.16 -4.23 -39.84
N VAL A 348 4.89 -4.35 -39.48
CA VAL A 348 4.41 -5.32 -38.48
C VAL A 348 4.60 -6.74 -39.03
N PRO A 349 5.24 -7.66 -38.28
CA PRO A 349 5.43 -9.03 -38.73
C PRO A 349 4.08 -9.75 -38.84
N TRP A 350 3.90 -10.52 -39.92
CA TRP A 350 2.65 -11.26 -40.17
C TRP A 350 2.32 -12.25 -39.03
N SER A 351 3.34 -12.82 -38.39
CA SER A 351 3.19 -13.73 -37.24
C SER A 351 2.46 -13.06 -36.08
N TYR A 352 2.73 -11.77 -35.82
CA TYR A 352 2.05 -11.00 -34.78
C TYR A 352 0.54 -10.87 -35.05
N ILE A 353 0.17 -10.61 -36.30
CA ILE A 353 -1.24 -10.52 -36.72
C ILE A 353 -1.92 -11.89 -36.53
N VAL A 354 -1.25 -12.99 -36.88
CA VAL A 354 -1.77 -14.35 -36.68
C VAL A 354 -2.00 -14.64 -35.19
N PHE A 355 -1.03 -14.40 -34.31
CA PHE A 355 -1.24 -14.64 -32.88
C PHE A 355 -2.30 -13.71 -32.27
N LEU A 356 -2.34 -12.44 -32.67
CA LEU A 356 -3.34 -11.49 -32.18
C LEU A 356 -4.76 -11.88 -32.59
N THR A 357 -4.95 -12.35 -33.82
CA THR A 357 -6.26 -12.85 -34.27
C THR A 357 -6.70 -14.09 -33.49
N ILE A 358 -5.80 -15.03 -33.21
CA ILE A 358 -6.09 -16.20 -32.35
C ILE A 358 -6.53 -15.75 -30.94
N TYR A 359 -5.82 -14.80 -30.32
CA TYR A 359 -6.21 -14.27 -29.01
C TYR A 359 -7.53 -13.47 -29.04
N GLY A 360 -7.79 -12.74 -30.12
CA GLY A 360 -9.07 -12.05 -30.32
C GLY A 360 -10.25 -13.01 -30.42
N VAL A 361 -10.11 -14.09 -31.19
CA VAL A 361 -11.14 -15.14 -31.32
C VAL A 361 -11.36 -15.86 -29.98
N GLU A 362 -10.29 -16.21 -29.27
CA GLU A 362 -10.38 -16.79 -27.92
C GLU A 362 -11.16 -15.89 -26.96
N MET A 363 -10.84 -14.59 -26.94
CA MET A 363 -11.52 -13.61 -26.10
C MET A 363 -13.02 -13.54 -26.42
N LEU A 364 -13.40 -13.47 -27.70
CA LEU A 364 -14.79 -13.42 -28.13
C LEU A 364 -15.55 -14.71 -27.75
N LEU A 365 -14.95 -15.88 -27.95
CA LEU A 365 -15.53 -17.16 -27.54
C LEU A 365 -15.75 -17.23 -26.03
N LYS A 366 -14.79 -16.76 -25.22
CA LYS A 366 -14.93 -16.76 -23.76
C LYS A 366 -16.01 -15.80 -23.26
N ILE A 367 -16.09 -14.59 -23.82
CA ILE A 367 -17.11 -13.61 -23.42
C ILE A 367 -18.52 -14.10 -23.77
N THR A 368 -18.69 -14.70 -24.94
CA THR A 368 -19.99 -15.26 -25.37
C THR A 368 -20.36 -16.51 -24.59
N GLY A 369 -19.43 -17.45 -24.35
CA GLY A 369 -19.69 -18.71 -23.66
C GLY A 369 -19.93 -18.60 -22.15
N LEU A 370 -19.16 -17.75 -21.45
CA LEU A 370 -19.31 -17.53 -20.00
C LEU A 370 -20.29 -16.39 -19.69
N GLY A 371 -20.47 -15.47 -20.63
CA GLY A 371 -21.16 -14.20 -20.41
C GLY A 371 -20.24 -13.12 -19.83
N PRO A 372 -20.54 -11.83 -20.08
CA PRO A 372 -19.67 -10.72 -19.68
C PRO A 372 -19.51 -10.64 -18.15
N VAL A 373 -20.57 -10.93 -17.39
CA VAL A 373 -20.53 -10.84 -15.91
C VAL A 373 -19.61 -11.89 -15.30
N GLU A 374 -19.69 -13.15 -15.75
CA GLU A 374 -18.81 -14.22 -15.28
C GLU A 374 -17.39 -14.03 -15.81
N TYR A 375 -17.22 -13.62 -17.07
CA TYR A 375 -15.92 -13.36 -17.69
C TYR A 375 -15.11 -12.29 -16.93
N PHE A 376 -15.69 -11.11 -16.69
CA PHE A 376 -15.02 -10.01 -15.99
C PHE A 376 -14.91 -10.21 -14.47
N SER A 377 -15.55 -11.26 -13.92
CA SER A 377 -15.37 -11.62 -12.50
C SER A 377 -13.99 -12.19 -12.21
N SER A 378 -13.32 -12.79 -13.21
CA SER A 378 -11.98 -13.33 -13.10
C SER A 378 -10.93 -12.29 -13.47
N GLY A 379 -10.05 -11.93 -12.52
CA GLY A 379 -8.96 -10.98 -12.76
C GLY A 379 -8.01 -11.40 -13.89
N TRP A 380 -7.85 -12.72 -14.09
CA TRP A 380 -7.02 -13.26 -15.17
C TRP A 380 -7.64 -13.09 -16.56
N ASN A 381 -8.97 -13.20 -16.67
CA ASN A 381 -9.68 -12.94 -17.93
C ASN A 381 -9.71 -11.43 -18.22
N LEU A 382 -9.82 -10.59 -17.19
CA LEU A 382 -9.69 -9.13 -17.32
C LEU A 382 -8.29 -8.73 -17.83
N PHE A 383 -7.23 -9.38 -17.34
CA PHE A 383 -5.87 -9.19 -17.86
C PHE A 383 -5.72 -9.63 -19.33
N ASP A 384 -6.27 -10.79 -19.71
CA ASP A 384 -6.21 -11.24 -21.11
C ASP A 384 -6.96 -10.29 -22.03
N PHE A 385 -8.12 -9.82 -21.58
CA PHE A 385 -8.91 -8.82 -22.29
C PHE A 385 -8.14 -7.50 -22.45
N SER A 386 -7.53 -6.97 -21.39
CA SER A 386 -6.80 -5.70 -21.47
C SER A 386 -5.59 -5.80 -22.40
N VAL A 387 -4.78 -6.86 -22.28
CA VAL A 387 -3.60 -7.06 -23.15
C VAL A 387 -4.02 -7.24 -24.61
N THR A 388 -5.09 -7.99 -24.88
CA THR A 388 -5.59 -8.18 -26.26
C THR A 388 -6.16 -6.88 -26.83
N LEU A 389 -6.92 -6.12 -26.03
CA LEU A 389 -7.47 -4.83 -26.42
C LEU A 389 -6.38 -3.81 -26.72
N PHE A 390 -5.36 -3.69 -25.85
CA PHE A 390 -4.22 -2.81 -26.08
C PHE A 390 -3.46 -3.21 -27.35
N ALA A 391 -3.26 -4.51 -27.61
CA ALA A 391 -2.62 -4.97 -28.84
C ALA A 391 -3.42 -4.61 -30.10
N PHE A 392 -4.76 -4.74 -30.09
CA PHE A 392 -5.61 -4.27 -31.19
C PHE A 392 -5.54 -2.75 -31.37
N LEU A 393 -5.55 -1.97 -30.29
CA LEU A 393 -5.39 -0.52 -30.34
C LEU A 393 -4.02 -0.12 -30.93
N GLY A 394 -2.95 -0.82 -30.56
CA GLY A 394 -1.62 -0.62 -31.12
C GLY A 394 -1.57 -0.92 -32.62
N LEU A 395 -2.17 -2.04 -33.05
CA LEU A 395 -2.26 -2.40 -34.47
C LEU A 395 -3.09 -1.38 -35.27
N MET A 396 -4.22 -0.93 -34.72
CA MET A 396 -5.04 0.12 -35.34
C MET A 396 -4.28 1.45 -35.44
N ALA A 397 -3.61 1.89 -34.36
CA ALA A 397 -2.83 3.12 -34.37
C ALA A 397 -1.69 3.08 -35.40
N GLN A 398 -1.03 1.94 -35.54
CA GLN A 398 -0.03 1.71 -36.59
C GLN A 398 -0.64 1.78 -37.99
N ALA A 399 -1.83 1.20 -38.20
CA ALA A 399 -2.54 1.28 -39.48
C ALA A 399 -2.94 2.73 -39.85
N PHE A 400 -3.14 3.60 -38.86
CA PHE A 400 -3.36 5.04 -39.04
C PHE A 400 -2.06 5.87 -39.06
N ASN A 401 -0.89 5.24 -39.16
CA ASN A 401 0.43 5.88 -39.17
C ASN A 401 0.72 6.77 -37.94
N MET A 402 0.19 6.40 -36.77
CA MET A 402 0.52 7.09 -35.52
C MET A 402 1.80 6.51 -34.90
N GLU A 403 2.95 6.97 -35.40
CA GLU A 403 4.32 6.64 -34.96
C GLU A 403 4.51 6.46 -33.43
N PRO A 404 4.05 7.36 -32.54
CA PRO A 404 4.32 7.23 -31.11
C PRO A 404 3.63 6.05 -30.43
N PHE A 405 2.73 5.31 -31.10
CA PHE A 405 2.07 4.13 -30.53
C PHE A 405 2.75 2.79 -30.90
N TYR A 406 3.82 2.82 -31.70
CA TYR A 406 4.55 1.61 -32.08
C TYR A 406 5.09 0.83 -30.87
N PHE A 407 5.39 1.50 -29.74
CA PHE A 407 5.81 0.83 -28.51
C PHE A 407 4.81 -0.23 -28.03
N ILE A 408 3.51 -0.10 -28.33
CA ILE A 408 2.50 -1.10 -27.97
C ILE A 408 2.76 -2.43 -28.69
N VAL A 409 3.22 -2.38 -29.94
CA VAL A 409 3.62 -3.57 -30.71
C VAL A 409 4.90 -4.18 -30.13
N VAL A 410 5.84 -3.34 -29.69
CA VAL A 410 7.07 -3.78 -29.01
C VAL A 410 6.77 -4.54 -27.71
N LEU A 411 5.70 -4.18 -27.00
CA LEU A 411 5.25 -4.86 -25.78
C LEU A 411 4.59 -6.24 -26.02
N ARG A 412 4.64 -6.81 -27.24
CA ARG A 412 4.15 -8.17 -27.54
C ARG A 412 4.60 -9.28 -26.57
N PRO A 413 5.82 -9.28 -25.97
CA PRO A 413 6.20 -10.32 -25.00
C PRO A 413 5.37 -10.32 -23.72
N LEU A 414 4.66 -9.22 -23.39
CA LEU A 414 3.74 -9.19 -22.24
C LEU A 414 2.62 -10.23 -22.36
N GLN A 415 2.29 -10.67 -23.58
CA GLN A 415 1.32 -11.75 -23.82
C GLN A 415 1.79 -13.09 -23.22
N LEU A 416 3.10 -13.30 -23.05
CA LEU A 416 3.68 -14.51 -22.46
C LEU A 416 3.43 -14.61 -20.95
N LEU A 417 3.09 -13.50 -20.29
CA LEU A 417 2.68 -13.51 -18.88
C LEU A 417 1.44 -14.40 -18.64
N ARG A 418 0.68 -14.75 -19.68
CA ARG A 418 -0.40 -15.74 -19.61
C ARG A 418 0.09 -17.13 -19.18
N LEU A 419 1.35 -17.51 -19.46
CA LEU A 419 1.93 -18.78 -19.02
C LEU A 419 2.08 -18.85 -17.50
N PHE A 420 2.21 -17.71 -16.81
CA PHE A 420 2.29 -17.71 -15.34
C PHE A 420 1.01 -18.23 -14.69
N LYS A 421 -0.11 -18.27 -15.41
CA LYS A 421 -1.36 -18.87 -14.93
C LYS A 421 -1.24 -20.38 -14.75
N ILE A 422 -0.32 -21.07 -15.43
CA ILE A 422 -0.23 -22.54 -15.40
C ILE A 422 0.17 -23.03 -14.01
N LYS A 423 1.15 -22.36 -13.38
CA LYS A 423 1.70 -22.78 -12.09
C LYS A 423 0.98 -22.07 -10.93
N GLN A 424 0.36 -22.85 -10.05
CA GLN A 424 -0.34 -22.33 -8.86
C GLN A 424 0.51 -21.36 -8.03
N ARG A 425 1.82 -21.64 -7.88
CA ARG A 425 2.72 -20.78 -7.10
C ARG A 425 2.79 -19.35 -7.65
N TYR A 426 2.86 -19.17 -8.98
CA TYR A 426 2.90 -17.85 -9.60
C TYR A 426 1.56 -17.12 -9.49
N ARG A 427 0.44 -17.86 -9.61
CA ARG A 427 -0.89 -17.30 -9.35
C ARG A 427 -0.99 -16.74 -7.94
N ASN A 428 -0.61 -17.53 -6.94
CA ASN A 428 -0.62 -17.09 -5.55
C ASN A 428 0.21 -15.81 -5.35
N VAL A 429 1.42 -15.74 -5.93
CA VAL A 429 2.31 -14.56 -5.88
C VAL A 429 1.68 -13.31 -6.50
N LEU A 430 1.05 -13.43 -7.67
CA LEU A 430 0.42 -12.28 -8.33
C LEU A 430 -0.85 -11.84 -7.60
N ASP A 431 -1.66 -12.80 -7.15
CA ASP A 431 -2.84 -12.52 -6.33
C ASP A 431 -2.41 -11.83 -5.01
N THR A 432 -1.28 -12.25 -4.41
CA THR A 432 -0.74 -11.60 -3.18
C THR A 432 -0.33 -10.16 -3.49
N MET A 433 0.33 -9.94 -4.63
CA MET A 433 0.82 -8.63 -5.03
C MET A 433 -0.33 -7.64 -5.25
N PHE A 434 -1.36 -8.03 -6.01
CA PHE A 434 -2.50 -7.15 -6.28
C PHE A 434 -3.33 -6.85 -5.03
N GLU A 435 -3.48 -7.81 -4.11
CA GLU A 435 -4.15 -7.58 -2.83
C GLU A 435 -3.37 -6.63 -1.92
N LEU A 436 -2.03 -6.72 -1.93
CA LEU A 436 -1.15 -5.85 -1.13
C LEU A 436 -0.86 -4.50 -1.81
N PHE A 437 -1.19 -4.32 -3.09
CA PHE A 437 -0.87 -3.12 -3.86
C PHE A 437 -1.36 -1.80 -3.20
N PRO A 438 -2.60 -1.68 -2.68
CA PRO A 438 -3.03 -0.45 -1.99
C PRO A 438 -2.17 -0.12 -0.76
N ARG A 439 -1.66 -1.15 -0.06
CA ARG A 439 -0.76 -1.02 1.08
C ARG A 439 0.62 -0.53 0.61
N MET A 440 1.15 -1.14 -0.45
CA MET A 440 2.42 -0.73 -1.08
C MET A 440 2.36 0.71 -1.60
N ALA A 441 1.27 1.10 -2.26
CA ALA A 441 1.07 2.47 -2.74
C ALA A 441 1.08 3.50 -1.59
N SER A 442 0.50 3.15 -0.44
CA SER A 442 0.54 4.04 0.74
C SER A 442 1.94 4.22 1.33
N LEU A 443 2.81 3.21 1.23
CA LEU A 443 4.22 3.31 1.63
C LEU A 443 5.06 4.05 0.58
N GLY A 444 4.84 3.79 -0.71
CA GLY A 444 5.47 4.54 -1.80
C GLY A 444 5.15 6.03 -1.70
N LEU A 445 3.92 6.39 -1.34
CA LEU A 445 3.55 7.79 -1.09
C LEU A 445 4.26 8.38 0.15
N THR A 446 4.55 7.57 1.18
CA THR A 446 5.40 8.00 2.30
C THR A 446 6.82 8.31 1.84
N LEU A 447 7.42 7.49 0.96
CA LEU A 447 8.74 7.75 0.38
C LEU A 447 8.75 9.04 -0.46
N ILE A 448 7.73 9.23 -1.31
CA ILE A 448 7.59 10.44 -2.13
C ILE A 448 7.49 11.71 -1.26
N ILE A 449 6.91 11.63 -0.05
CA ILE A 449 6.88 12.76 0.89
C ILE A 449 8.29 13.12 1.36
N PHE A 450 9.14 12.13 1.68
CA PHE A 450 10.54 12.39 2.01
C PHE A 450 11.29 12.99 0.81
N TYR A 451 11.13 12.41 -0.38
CA TYR A 451 11.73 12.97 -1.61
C TYR A 451 11.31 14.40 -1.85
N TYR A 452 10.04 14.74 -1.67
CA TYR A 452 9.57 16.12 -1.81
C TYR A 452 10.29 17.08 -0.87
N SER A 453 10.42 16.75 0.41
CA SER A 453 11.11 17.62 1.36
C SER A 453 12.59 17.81 1.01
N PHE A 454 13.30 16.73 0.66
CA PHE A 454 14.70 16.82 0.24
C PHE A 454 14.90 17.50 -1.11
N ALA A 455 13.99 17.30 -2.07
CA ALA A 455 14.06 17.92 -3.39
C ALA A 455 13.87 19.44 -3.28
N ILE A 456 12.93 19.92 -2.47
CA ILE A 456 12.75 21.36 -2.23
C ILE A 456 14.03 21.97 -1.66
N VAL A 457 14.61 21.35 -0.63
CA VAL A 457 15.88 21.81 -0.05
C VAL A 457 16.98 21.80 -1.11
N GLY A 458 17.12 20.70 -1.87
CA GLY A 458 18.13 20.57 -2.91
C GLY A 458 17.98 21.59 -4.04
N MET A 459 16.75 21.88 -4.47
CA MET A 459 16.48 22.91 -5.48
C MET A 459 16.85 24.32 -5.01
N GLU A 460 16.53 24.68 -3.76
CA GLU A 460 16.79 26.03 -3.25
C GLU A 460 18.31 26.28 -3.02
N PHE A 461 19.09 25.23 -2.75
CA PHE A 461 20.54 25.35 -2.49
C PHE A 461 21.43 24.96 -3.68
N PHE A 462 20.98 24.07 -4.56
CA PHE A 462 21.80 23.45 -5.62
C PHE A 462 21.25 23.64 -7.03
N ALA A 463 20.26 24.52 -7.23
CA ALA A 463 19.82 24.88 -8.58
C ALA A 463 20.95 25.56 -9.37
N ASP A 464 21.12 25.14 -10.62
CA ASP A 464 22.09 25.64 -11.59
C ASP A 464 23.58 25.50 -11.16
N VAL A 465 23.85 24.76 -10.10
CA VAL A 465 25.23 24.46 -9.62
C VAL A 465 25.94 23.49 -10.55
N VAL A 466 25.23 22.48 -11.06
CA VAL A 466 25.79 21.45 -11.94
C VAL A 466 25.50 21.82 -13.39
N TYR A 467 26.55 21.98 -14.20
CA TYR A 467 26.48 22.31 -15.62
C TYR A 467 27.51 21.51 -16.43
N PRO A 468 27.37 21.38 -17.76
CA PRO A 468 28.32 20.61 -18.55
C PRO A 468 29.74 21.17 -18.46
N ASN A 469 30.75 20.30 -18.30
CA ASN A 469 32.17 20.65 -18.09
C ASN A 469 32.48 21.41 -16.79
N CYS A 470 31.66 21.28 -15.74
CA CYS A 470 32.01 21.76 -14.40
C CYS A 470 32.95 20.79 -13.65
N CYS A 471 33.22 21.04 -12.36
CA CYS A 471 33.92 20.11 -11.46
C CYS A 471 35.37 19.75 -11.89
N LYS A 472 36.04 20.58 -12.68
CA LYS A 472 37.36 20.25 -13.27
C LYS A 472 38.48 20.02 -12.25
N ASN A 473 38.36 20.61 -11.06
CA ASN A 473 39.37 20.53 -10.01
C ASN A 473 39.14 19.37 -9.04
N SER A 474 38.12 18.54 -9.24
CA SER A 474 37.79 17.41 -8.36
C SER A 474 38.16 16.07 -8.98
N THR A 475 38.11 15.01 -8.17
CA THR A 475 38.35 13.63 -8.60
C THR A 475 37.28 13.09 -9.54
N VAL A 476 36.16 13.81 -9.70
CA VAL A 476 35.01 13.40 -10.52
C VAL A 476 34.90 14.16 -11.84
N ALA A 477 35.92 14.94 -12.22
CA ALA A 477 35.93 15.76 -13.44
C ALA A 477 35.56 14.97 -14.71
N ASP A 478 36.03 13.73 -14.84
CA ASP A 478 35.75 12.87 -16.00
C ASP A 478 34.26 12.57 -16.18
N SER A 479 33.50 12.47 -15.08
CA SER A 479 32.06 12.21 -15.08
C SER A 479 31.23 13.41 -15.57
N TYR A 480 31.76 14.62 -15.45
CA TYR A 480 31.06 15.87 -15.83
C TYR A 480 31.49 16.44 -17.18
N ARG A 481 32.40 15.75 -17.90
CA ARG A 481 32.89 16.22 -19.20
C ARG A 481 31.82 16.13 -20.30
N LYS A 482 31.89 17.08 -21.24
CA LYS A 482 31.14 17.19 -22.48
C LYS A 482 32.03 17.87 -23.51
N GLU A 483 32.81 17.07 -24.23
CA GLU A 483 33.80 17.56 -25.20
C GLU A 483 33.49 17.05 -26.61
N ASN A 484 33.58 17.95 -27.58
CA ASN A 484 33.47 17.63 -29.00
C ASN A 484 34.86 17.40 -29.56
N VAL A 485 35.20 16.16 -29.90
CA VAL A 485 36.48 15.83 -30.55
C VAL A 485 36.22 15.55 -32.02
N THR A 486 36.75 16.42 -32.88
CA THR A 486 36.67 16.25 -34.33
C THR A 486 37.86 15.43 -34.82
N LYS A 487 37.59 14.29 -35.47
CA LYS A 487 38.60 13.48 -36.17
C LYS A 487 38.20 13.36 -37.64
N GLY A 488 38.85 14.13 -38.51
CA GLY A 488 38.45 14.25 -39.91
C GLY A 488 37.09 14.96 -40.04
N GLU A 489 36.15 14.36 -40.79
CA GLU A 489 34.77 14.87 -40.95
C GLU A 489 33.81 14.44 -39.83
N GLN A 490 34.22 13.54 -38.94
CA GLN A 490 33.37 13.04 -37.85
C GLN A 490 33.63 13.80 -36.55
N THR A 491 32.57 14.40 -35.99
CA THR A 491 32.57 14.98 -34.65
C THR A 491 32.06 13.93 -33.67
N VAL A 492 32.95 13.36 -32.85
CA VAL A 492 32.58 12.43 -31.79
C VAL A 492 32.42 13.21 -30.49
N LEU A 493 31.23 13.11 -29.90
CA LEU A 493 30.87 13.74 -28.65
C LEU A 493 31.21 12.78 -27.50
N PHE A 494 32.09 13.23 -26.59
CA PHE A 494 32.43 12.49 -25.38
C PHE A 494 31.71 13.12 -24.19
N GLU A 495 30.73 12.41 -23.64
CA GLU A 495 29.91 12.85 -22.50
C GLU A 495 30.01 11.89 -21.33
N GLY A 496 30.18 12.43 -20.12
CA GLY A 496 30.10 11.67 -18.86
C GLY A 496 28.69 11.61 -18.27
N TYR A 497 27.72 12.33 -18.86
CA TYR A 497 26.27 12.37 -18.54
C TYR A 497 25.86 12.81 -17.11
N TYR A 498 26.74 12.81 -16.11
CA TYR A 498 26.38 13.15 -14.72
C TYR A 498 25.91 14.60 -14.53
N TYR A 499 26.19 15.50 -15.47
CA TYR A 499 25.63 16.87 -15.45
C TYR A 499 24.09 16.90 -15.65
N LEU A 500 23.48 15.81 -16.10
CA LEU A 500 22.02 15.68 -16.22
C LEU A 500 21.34 15.50 -14.85
N ASN A 501 22.09 15.00 -13.86
CA ASN A 501 21.63 14.80 -12.49
C ASN A 501 21.76 16.10 -11.70
N ASN A 502 20.78 16.98 -11.88
CA ASN A 502 20.75 18.32 -11.30
C ASN A 502 19.50 18.55 -10.44
N PHE A 503 19.54 19.64 -9.68
CA PHE A 503 18.44 20.12 -8.85
C PHE A 503 17.77 21.36 -9.46
N ASN A 504 17.76 21.48 -10.79
CA ASN A 504 17.24 22.68 -11.47
C ASN A 504 15.71 22.72 -11.49
N ASN A 505 15.03 21.59 -11.31
CA ASN A 505 13.59 21.52 -11.16
C ASN A 505 13.17 20.31 -10.33
N ILE A 506 11.90 20.27 -9.93
CA ILE A 506 11.40 19.23 -9.01
C ILE A 506 11.43 17.83 -9.64
N LEU A 507 11.28 17.72 -10.96
CA LEU A 507 11.29 16.45 -11.67
C LEU A 507 12.71 15.87 -11.78
N SER A 508 13.69 16.69 -12.18
CA SER A 508 15.11 16.30 -12.22
C SER A 508 15.63 16.00 -10.83
N SER A 509 15.21 16.77 -9.82
CA SER A 509 15.51 16.48 -8.42
C SER A 509 14.94 15.14 -7.97
N PHE A 510 13.72 14.77 -8.38
CA PHE A 510 13.13 13.46 -8.06
C PHE A 510 13.88 12.30 -8.70
N VAL A 511 14.30 12.44 -9.96
CA VAL A 511 15.12 11.42 -10.62
C VAL A 511 16.48 11.31 -9.92
N THR A 512 17.14 12.42 -9.63
CA THR A 512 18.43 12.44 -8.91
C THR A 512 18.31 11.78 -7.53
N LEU A 513 17.28 12.11 -6.74
CA LEU A 513 17.06 11.49 -5.42
C LEU A 513 16.70 10.00 -5.53
N PHE A 514 16.01 9.59 -6.59
CA PHE A 514 15.76 8.18 -6.87
C PHE A 514 17.07 7.44 -7.15
N GLU A 515 17.95 7.99 -8.01
CA GLU A 515 19.27 7.42 -8.27
C GLU A 515 20.12 7.31 -7.00
N LEU A 516 20.11 8.35 -6.15
CA LEU A 516 20.79 8.31 -4.84
C LEU A 516 20.21 7.24 -3.90
N THR A 517 18.93 6.89 -4.03
CA THR A 517 18.30 5.84 -3.21
C THR A 517 18.72 4.43 -3.65
N VAL A 518 19.14 4.27 -4.89
CA VAL A 518 19.73 3.00 -5.38
C VAL A 518 21.14 2.78 -4.81
N VAL A 519 21.74 3.80 -4.17
CA VAL A 519 23.04 3.77 -3.47
C VAL A 519 24.25 3.63 -4.39
N ASN A 520 24.11 3.23 -5.65
CA ASN A 520 25.25 3.12 -6.55
C ASN A 520 25.78 4.49 -7.01
N ASN A 521 27.11 4.67 -7.07
CA ASN A 521 27.81 5.87 -7.55
C ASN A 521 27.34 7.20 -6.95
N TRP A 522 26.66 7.19 -5.80
CA TRP A 522 26.06 8.38 -5.19
C TRP A 522 27.10 9.45 -4.79
N TYR A 523 28.31 9.00 -4.45
CA TYR A 523 29.41 9.88 -4.07
C TYR A 523 29.88 10.77 -5.24
N ILE A 524 29.66 10.36 -6.50
CA ILE A 524 30.01 11.17 -7.68
C ILE A 524 29.17 12.45 -7.70
N THR A 525 27.86 12.32 -7.49
CA THR A 525 26.94 13.46 -7.40
C THR A 525 27.23 14.32 -6.17
N MET A 526 27.54 13.70 -5.03
CA MET A 526 27.93 14.42 -3.82
C MET A 526 29.19 15.25 -4.05
N GLU A 527 30.29 14.64 -4.52
CA GLU A 527 31.56 15.33 -4.74
C GLU A 527 31.43 16.39 -5.83
N GLY A 528 30.66 16.14 -6.90
CA GLY A 528 30.36 17.14 -7.92
C GLY A 528 29.73 18.41 -7.34
N VAL A 529 28.66 18.27 -6.55
CA VAL A 529 28.01 19.42 -5.89
C VAL A 529 28.93 20.10 -4.88
N THR A 530 29.73 19.34 -4.13
CA THR A 530 30.65 19.93 -3.14
C THR A 530 31.77 20.73 -3.79
N SER A 531 32.19 20.35 -5.00
CA SER A 531 33.29 21.02 -5.71
C SER A 531 32.91 22.42 -6.21
N GLU A 532 31.62 22.65 -6.44
CA GLU A 532 31.06 23.95 -6.87
C GLU A 532 30.46 24.73 -5.70
N THR A 533 30.29 24.12 -4.52
CA THR A 533 29.66 24.77 -3.34
C THR A 533 30.58 24.77 -2.12
N THR A 534 30.20 24.06 -1.05
CA THR A 534 30.96 23.95 0.20
C THR A 534 30.91 22.53 0.74
N HIS A 535 31.86 22.17 1.60
CA HIS A 535 31.91 20.87 2.27
C HIS A 535 30.64 20.54 3.07
N TRP A 536 29.88 21.54 3.54
CA TRP A 536 28.61 21.35 4.24
C TRP A 536 27.53 20.67 3.39
N SER A 537 27.65 20.73 2.06
CA SER A 537 26.74 19.99 1.17
C SER A 537 26.90 18.48 1.30
N ARG A 538 28.07 17.96 1.74
CA ARG A 538 28.24 16.53 2.06
C ARG A 538 27.23 16.06 3.10
N LEU A 539 26.95 16.90 4.10
CA LEU A 539 25.99 16.59 5.16
C LEU A 539 24.57 16.38 4.61
N TYR A 540 24.18 17.10 3.56
CA TYR A 540 22.89 16.90 2.89
C TYR A 540 22.78 15.49 2.31
N PHE A 541 23.78 15.04 1.56
CA PHE A 541 23.78 13.72 0.93
C PHE A 541 23.91 12.59 1.96
N MET A 542 24.76 12.75 2.96
CA MET A 542 24.91 11.77 4.05
C MET A 542 23.62 11.65 4.88
N THR A 543 22.95 12.77 5.19
CA THR A 543 21.66 12.75 5.89
C THR A 543 20.58 12.10 5.04
N PHE A 544 20.55 12.40 3.74
CA PHE A 544 19.61 11.76 2.81
C PHE A 544 19.82 10.25 2.76
N TYR A 545 21.07 9.78 2.68
CA TYR A 545 21.39 8.35 2.69
C TYR A 545 20.85 7.67 3.96
N ILE A 546 21.17 8.21 5.15
CA ILE A 546 20.73 7.62 6.43
C ILE A 546 19.19 7.56 6.50
N VAL A 547 18.51 8.67 6.14
CA VAL A 547 17.03 8.73 6.17
C VAL A 547 16.41 7.75 5.17
N THR A 548 16.89 7.72 3.92
CA THR A 548 16.33 6.85 2.89
C THR A 548 16.62 5.39 3.11
N MET A 549 17.80 5.05 3.63
CA MET A 549 18.14 3.69 4.04
C MET A 549 17.13 3.18 5.07
N VAL A 550 16.88 3.92 6.16
CA VAL A 550 15.91 3.55 7.19
C VAL A 550 14.50 3.42 6.62
N VAL A 551 14.06 4.40 5.83
CA VAL A 551 12.72 4.38 5.26
C VAL A 551 12.55 3.20 4.30
N MET A 552 13.52 2.94 3.42
CA MET A 552 13.44 1.85 2.46
C MET A 552 13.49 0.48 3.13
N THR A 553 14.29 0.31 4.18
CA THR A 553 14.40 -0.98 4.87
C THR A 553 13.13 -1.32 5.64
N ILE A 554 12.51 -0.33 6.31
CA ILE A 554 11.19 -0.49 6.91
C ILE A 554 10.15 -0.86 5.84
N ILE A 555 10.14 -0.17 4.70
CA ILE A 555 9.21 -0.45 3.59
C ILE A 555 9.38 -1.88 3.06
N VAL A 556 10.61 -2.29 2.75
CA VAL A 556 10.92 -3.61 2.20
C VAL A 556 10.55 -4.71 3.20
N ALA A 557 10.96 -4.55 4.46
CA ALA A 557 10.70 -5.56 5.48
C ALA A 557 9.20 -5.75 5.73
N PHE A 558 8.43 -4.67 5.78
CA PHE A 558 6.98 -4.73 5.91
C PHE A 558 6.27 -5.36 4.72
N ILE A 559 6.73 -5.08 3.49
CA ILE A 559 6.19 -5.71 2.30
C ILE A 559 6.50 -7.20 2.33
N LEU A 560 7.72 -7.59 2.70
CA LEU A 560 8.15 -8.98 2.78
C LEU A 560 7.36 -9.75 3.84
N ASP A 561 7.19 -9.20 5.04
CA ASP A 561 6.41 -9.83 6.10
C ASP A 561 4.95 -10.03 5.69
N ALA A 562 4.31 -8.99 5.16
CA ALA A 562 2.94 -9.07 4.66
C ALA A 562 2.78 -10.11 3.52
N PHE A 563 3.78 -10.19 2.65
CA PHE A 563 3.80 -11.11 1.51
C PHE A 563 4.00 -12.55 1.95
N VAL A 564 5.00 -12.82 2.81
CA VAL A 564 5.32 -14.14 3.36
C VAL A 564 4.14 -14.65 4.19
N PHE A 565 3.55 -13.82 5.04
CA PHE A 565 2.35 -14.17 5.80
C PHE A 565 1.21 -14.61 4.88
N ARG A 566 0.87 -13.81 3.85
CA ARG A 566 -0.23 -14.16 2.93
C ARG A 566 0.10 -15.42 2.12
N MET A 567 1.34 -15.60 1.69
CA MET A 567 1.74 -16.77 0.92
C MET A 567 1.64 -18.05 1.77
N ASN A 568 2.11 -18.02 3.02
CA ASN A 568 1.98 -19.13 3.97
C ASN A 568 0.51 -19.41 4.31
N TYR A 569 -0.28 -18.37 4.49
CA TYR A 569 -1.72 -18.48 4.72
C TYR A 569 -2.45 -19.12 3.53
N SER A 570 -2.16 -18.68 2.31
CA SER A 570 -2.71 -19.26 1.07
C SER A 570 -2.32 -20.72 0.87
N ARG A 571 -1.17 -21.16 1.42
CA ARG A 571 -0.77 -22.57 1.37
C ARG A 571 -1.56 -23.43 2.36
N LYS A 572 -1.88 -22.89 3.55
CA LYS A 572 -2.65 -23.59 4.60
C LYS A 572 -4.15 -23.65 4.30
N ASN A 573 -4.72 -22.59 3.73
CA ASN A 573 -6.17 -22.49 3.47
C ASN A 573 -6.46 -22.53 1.96
N ARG A 574 -7.13 -23.58 1.49
CA ARG A 574 -7.52 -23.77 0.07
C ARG A 574 -8.63 -22.81 -0.39
N ASP A 575 -9.40 -22.24 0.55
CA ASP A 575 -10.48 -21.30 0.23
C ASP A 575 -10.00 -19.84 0.16
N LEU A 576 -9.57 -19.47 -1.05
CA LEU A 576 -9.09 -18.14 -1.41
C LEU A 576 -10.22 -17.12 -1.64
N ASN A 577 -11.47 -17.57 -1.83
CA ASN A 577 -12.57 -16.72 -2.30
C ASN A 577 -13.34 -16.04 -1.16
N GLY A 578 -12.68 -15.12 -0.46
CA GLY A 578 -13.32 -14.24 0.52
C GLY A 578 -13.87 -14.97 1.75
N ILE A 579 -14.73 -14.29 2.50
CA ILE A 579 -15.52 -14.91 3.57
C ILE A 579 -16.95 -15.04 3.04
N VAL A 580 -17.46 -16.28 3.08
CA VAL A 580 -18.79 -16.64 2.60
C VAL A 580 -19.65 -17.00 3.80
N PHE A 581 -20.80 -16.35 3.90
CA PHE A 581 -21.85 -16.71 4.84
C PHE A 581 -23.06 -17.21 4.05
N GLU A 582 -23.61 -18.32 4.48
CA GLU A 582 -24.86 -18.85 3.94
C GLU A 582 -25.96 -18.58 4.96
N ALA A 583 -27.03 -17.94 4.51
CA ALA A 583 -28.21 -17.68 5.32
C ALA A 583 -29.43 -18.21 4.56
N GLU A 584 -30.02 -19.28 5.08
CA GLU A 584 -31.29 -19.79 4.60
C GLU A 584 -32.42 -18.98 5.25
N VAL A 585 -33.39 -18.53 4.45
CA VAL A 585 -34.58 -17.82 4.94
C VAL A 585 -35.81 -18.67 4.62
N SER A 586 -36.55 -19.05 5.66
CA SER A 586 -37.81 -19.77 5.52
C SER A 586 -38.95 -18.80 5.17
N ARG A 587 -40.02 -19.34 4.58
CA ARG A 587 -41.23 -18.56 4.27
C ARG A 587 -41.87 -17.93 5.51
N GLU A 588 -41.88 -18.65 6.63
CA GLU A 588 -42.47 -18.19 7.90
C GLU A 588 -41.71 -16.98 8.48
N GLU A 589 -40.38 -17.03 8.48
CA GLU A 589 -39.53 -15.91 8.92
C GLU A 589 -39.67 -14.68 8.00
N ALA A 590 -39.82 -14.91 6.70
CA ALA A 590 -40.06 -13.84 5.74
C ALA A 590 -41.42 -13.17 5.95
N LEU A 591 -42.45 -13.92 6.36
CA LEU A 591 -43.77 -13.39 6.68
C LEU A 591 -43.75 -12.63 8.02
N SER A 592 -43.12 -13.17 9.06
CA SER A 592 -43.02 -12.50 10.37
C SER A 592 -42.26 -11.18 10.30
N THR A 593 -41.22 -11.11 9.46
CA THR A 593 -40.50 -9.86 9.20
C THR A 593 -41.36 -8.87 8.42
N LEU A 594 -42.13 -9.32 7.44
CA LEU A 594 -43.01 -8.48 6.65
C LEU A 594 -44.15 -7.88 7.49
N GLU A 595 -44.71 -8.63 8.43
CA GLU A 595 -45.67 -8.12 9.42
C GLU A 595 -45.10 -7.04 10.34
N LEU A 596 -43.82 -7.18 10.73
CA LEU A 596 -43.13 -6.16 11.53
C LEU A 596 -42.97 -4.84 10.75
N TYR A 597 -42.67 -4.92 9.45
CA TYR A 597 -42.51 -3.73 8.60
C TYR A 597 -43.85 -3.14 8.13
N SER A 598 -44.88 -3.97 7.91
CA SER A 598 -46.21 -3.50 7.49
C SER A 598 -46.89 -2.65 8.56
N LYS A 599 -46.70 -3.00 9.85
CA LYS A 599 -47.12 -2.19 11.01
C LYS A 599 -46.40 -0.83 11.11
N GLN A 600 -45.34 -0.62 10.33
CA GLN A 600 -44.52 0.58 10.34
C GLN A 600 -44.74 1.51 9.13
N GLU A 601 -45.82 1.29 8.36
CA GLU A 601 -46.20 2.07 7.16
C GLU A 601 -45.05 2.24 6.14
N MET A 602 -44.22 1.21 5.94
CA MET A 602 -43.08 1.27 5.04
C MET A 602 -43.25 0.41 3.77
N CYS A 603 -43.24 1.09 2.62
CA CYS A 603 -42.94 0.65 1.24
C CYS A 603 -43.14 -0.84 0.91
N TRP A 604 -44.39 -1.21 0.63
CA TRP A 604 -44.81 -2.47 0.01
C TRP A 604 -44.07 -2.80 -1.31
N TYR A 605 -43.61 -1.79 -2.06
CA TYR A 605 -42.93 -1.92 -3.35
C TYR A 605 -41.58 -2.65 -3.30
N PHE A 606 -40.93 -2.77 -2.13
CA PHE A 606 -39.61 -3.38 -2.02
C PHE A 606 -39.64 -4.91 -1.80
N TYR A 607 -40.79 -5.48 -1.41
CA TYR A 607 -40.93 -6.88 -1.02
C TYR A 607 -41.66 -7.76 -2.04
N THR A 608 -42.38 -7.16 -3.00
CA THR A 608 -43.07 -7.87 -4.09
C THR A 608 -42.18 -8.86 -4.87
N PRO A 609 -40.90 -8.57 -5.17
CA PRO A 609 -40.02 -9.53 -5.84
C PRO A 609 -39.61 -10.73 -4.96
N LEU A 610 -39.49 -10.52 -3.64
CA LEU A 610 -39.11 -11.57 -2.68
C LEU A 610 -40.28 -12.55 -2.49
N LEU A 611 -41.49 -12.02 -2.34
CA LEU A 611 -42.73 -12.80 -2.20
C LEU A 611 -43.05 -13.62 -3.45
N HIS A 612 -42.81 -13.06 -4.64
CA HIS A 612 -42.95 -13.80 -5.90
C HIS A 612 -41.89 -14.90 -6.08
N SER A 613 -40.70 -14.75 -5.50
CA SER A 613 -39.66 -15.79 -5.56
C SER A 613 -39.85 -16.89 -4.49
N LEU A 614 -40.49 -16.56 -3.36
CA LEU A 614 -40.85 -17.49 -2.28
C LEU A 614 -42.16 -18.27 -2.56
N SER A 615 -42.92 -17.92 -3.60
CA SER A 615 -44.12 -18.68 -3.99
C SER A 615 -43.80 -20.01 -4.66
N GLN A 616 -42.57 -20.18 -5.16
CA GLN A 616 -42.13 -21.37 -5.91
C GLN A 616 -41.29 -22.36 -5.08
N HIS A 617 -40.69 -21.94 -3.96
CA HIS A 617 -39.83 -22.77 -3.10
C HIS A 617 -40.05 -22.50 -1.60
N PRO A 618 -39.96 -23.52 -0.72
CA PRO A 618 -40.24 -23.38 0.73
C PRO A 618 -39.19 -22.58 1.51
N SER A 619 -37.95 -22.55 1.03
CA SER A 619 -36.86 -21.74 1.57
C SER A 619 -35.98 -21.17 0.44
N LEU A 620 -35.36 -20.02 0.71
CA LEU A 620 -34.39 -19.40 -0.19
C LEU A 620 -33.04 -19.28 0.51
N VAL A 621 -31.99 -19.76 -0.14
CA VAL A 621 -30.62 -19.62 0.35
C VAL A 621 -30.01 -18.35 -0.21
N PHE A 622 -29.58 -17.47 0.69
CA PHE A 622 -28.81 -16.28 0.37
C PHE A 622 -27.34 -16.49 0.71
N LEU A 623 -26.49 -15.97 -0.15
CA LEU A 623 -25.05 -16.04 -0.02
C LEU A 623 -24.50 -14.63 0.21
N GLY A 624 -23.95 -14.41 1.41
CA GLY A 624 -23.23 -13.21 1.81
C GLY A 624 -21.77 -13.35 1.45
N ARG A 625 -21.24 -12.46 0.61
CA ARG A 625 -19.80 -12.42 0.28
C ARG A 625 -19.18 -11.10 0.65
N ARG A 626 -17.99 -11.14 1.28
CA ARG A 626 -17.10 -9.99 1.39
C ARG A 626 -15.66 -10.37 1.02
N SER A 627 -14.92 -9.42 0.46
CA SER A 627 -13.48 -9.54 0.31
C SER A 627 -12.81 -9.46 1.68
N ARG A 628 -11.71 -10.19 1.86
CA ARG A 628 -10.87 -10.07 3.05
C ARG A 628 -10.24 -8.68 3.08
N THR A 629 -10.05 -8.18 4.29
CA THR A 629 -9.49 -6.86 4.59
C THR A 629 -8.20 -7.01 5.37
N LYS A 630 -7.40 -5.93 5.46
CA LYS A 630 -6.17 -5.91 6.29
C LYS A 630 -6.45 -6.39 7.72
N SER A 631 -7.55 -5.97 8.33
CA SER A 631 -7.86 -6.38 9.70
C SER A 631 -8.09 -7.88 9.83
N ASP A 632 -8.69 -8.53 8.83
CA ASP A 632 -8.91 -9.98 8.88
C ASP A 632 -7.58 -10.74 8.85
N LEU A 633 -6.61 -10.25 8.08
CA LEU A 633 -5.26 -10.82 8.04
C LEU A 633 -4.51 -10.58 9.36
N SER A 634 -4.56 -9.35 9.90
CA SER A 634 -3.94 -9.02 11.18
C SER A 634 -4.58 -9.76 12.36
N MET A 635 -5.89 -9.99 12.35
CA MET A 635 -6.57 -10.80 13.37
C MET A 635 -6.05 -12.23 13.37
N LYS A 636 -5.80 -12.81 12.19
CA LYS A 636 -5.21 -14.15 12.07
C LYS A 636 -3.73 -14.20 12.42
N MET A 637 -3.00 -13.10 12.20
CA MET A 637 -1.58 -13.03 12.53
C MET A 637 -1.34 -13.02 14.04
N TYR A 638 -2.24 -12.40 14.80
CA TYR A 638 -2.15 -12.26 16.26
C TYR A 638 -3.21 -13.09 17.00
N GLU A 639 -3.73 -14.15 16.37
CA GLU A 639 -4.88 -14.93 16.89
C GLU A 639 -4.63 -15.46 18.32
N GLU A 640 -3.43 -15.96 18.58
CA GLU A 640 -3.02 -16.50 19.88
C GLU A 640 -3.01 -15.45 21.01
N GLU A 641 -2.74 -14.18 20.69
CA GLU A 641 -2.61 -13.10 21.68
C GLU A 641 -3.89 -12.26 21.85
N ILE A 642 -4.79 -12.30 20.87
CA ILE A 642 -6.00 -11.46 20.87
C ILE A 642 -6.89 -11.77 22.08
N GLN A 643 -6.95 -13.04 22.49
CA GLN A 643 -7.75 -13.43 23.64
C GLN A 643 -7.23 -12.80 24.93
N GLU A 644 -5.90 -12.81 25.14
CA GLU A 644 -5.25 -12.15 26.28
C GLU A 644 -5.54 -10.64 26.29
N TRP A 645 -5.51 -9.99 25.11
CA TRP A 645 -5.82 -8.57 25.01
C TRP A 645 -7.27 -8.25 25.39
N TYR A 646 -8.21 -9.14 25.06
CA TYR A 646 -9.61 -8.99 25.46
C TYR A 646 -9.80 -9.20 26.96
N GLU A 647 -9.11 -10.16 27.56
CA GLU A 647 -9.12 -10.36 29.01
C GLU A 647 -8.55 -9.14 29.75
N GLU A 648 -7.41 -8.62 29.32
CA GLU A 648 -6.82 -7.39 29.87
C GLU A 648 -7.75 -6.19 29.73
N TYR A 649 -8.42 -6.06 28.58
CA TYR A 649 -9.43 -5.02 28.36
C TYR A 649 -10.61 -5.17 29.32
N SER A 650 -11.11 -6.39 29.51
CA SER A 650 -12.25 -6.63 30.41
C SER A 650 -11.92 -6.26 31.86
N ARG A 651 -10.68 -6.52 32.33
CA ARG A 651 -10.21 -6.15 33.67
C ARG A 651 -10.07 -4.64 33.86
N THR A 652 -9.72 -3.90 32.80
CA THR A 652 -9.45 -2.46 32.87
C THR A 652 -10.67 -1.60 32.51
N SER A 653 -11.68 -2.17 31.85
CA SER A 653 -12.86 -1.45 31.40
C SER A 653 -13.82 -1.17 32.57
N PRO A 654 -14.17 0.10 32.84
CA PRO A 654 -15.10 0.46 33.91
C PRO A 654 -16.55 0.04 33.63
N LEU A 655 -16.84 -0.51 32.45
CA LEU A 655 -18.18 -0.94 32.02
C LEU A 655 -18.55 -2.35 32.51
N HIS A 656 -17.59 -3.11 33.07
CA HIS A 656 -17.83 -4.43 33.68
C HIS A 656 -17.40 -4.52 35.16
N PRO A 657 -17.94 -3.72 36.10
CA PRO A 657 -17.62 -3.91 37.53
C PRO A 657 -18.35 -5.11 38.16
N HIS A 658 -19.41 -5.63 37.53
CA HIS A 658 -20.38 -6.50 38.21
C HIS A 658 -20.05 -8.00 38.23
N GLN A 659 -18.97 -8.48 37.61
CA GLN A 659 -18.61 -9.90 37.68
C GLN A 659 -17.77 -10.29 38.91
N GLN A 660 -17.35 -9.34 39.75
CA GLN A 660 -16.60 -9.63 40.98
C GLN A 660 -17.44 -9.62 42.27
N LEU A 661 -18.72 -9.21 42.25
CA LEU A 661 -19.55 -9.23 43.46
C LEU A 661 -20.31 -10.55 43.69
N ASP A 662 -20.56 -11.35 42.64
CA ASP A 662 -21.33 -12.59 42.78
C ASP A 662 -20.49 -13.78 43.32
N SER A 663 -19.18 -13.61 43.49
CA SER A 663 -18.30 -14.63 44.09
C SER A 663 -18.06 -14.45 45.60
N LEU A 664 -18.76 -13.51 46.26
CA LEU A 664 -18.62 -13.22 47.69
C LEU A 664 -19.91 -13.41 48.50
N GLU A 665 -20.96 -14.01 47.94
CA GLU A 665 -22.08 -14.53 48.73
C GLU A 665 -21.70 -15.90 49.30
N GLY A 666 -21.19 -15.89 50.54
CA GLY A 666 -21.00 -17.09 51.34
C GLY A 666 -22.31 -17.86 51.56
N PRO A 667 -22.24 -19.15 51.91
CA PRO A 667 -23.42 -20.00 51.96
C PRO A 667 -24.37 -19.58 53.09
N VAL A 668 -25.65 -19.43 52.74
CA VAL A 668 -26.78 -19.21 53.64
C VAL A 668 -26.86 -20.34 54.69
N PRO A 669 -27.01 -20.06 56.00
CA PRO A 669 -27.14 -21.12 57.01
C PRO A 669 -28.53 -21.77 56.94
N GLN A 670 -28.58 -23.10 56.84
CA GLN A 670 -29.81 -23.88 57.04
C GLN A 670 -30.12 -24.03 58.55
N PRO A 671 -31.41 -24.08 58.96
CA PRO A 671 -31.79 -24.30 60.36
C PRO A 671 -31.67 -25.80 60.76
N PRO A 672 -31.53 -26.11 62.05
CA PRO A 672 -31.12 -27.43 62.51
C PRO A 672 -32.29 -28.44 62.50
N GLY A 673 -32.06 -29.62 61.91
CA GLY A 673 -33.03 -30.72 61.86
C GLY A 673 -32.39 -32.08 62.13
N HIS A 674 -32.66 -32.59 63.33
CA HIS A 674 -32.70 -33.99 63.78
C HIS A 674 -31.60 -35.02 63.44
N ASN A 675 -30.95 -35.46 64.52
CA ASN A 675 -30.18 -36.69 64.71
C ASN A 675 -30.78 -37.95 64.07
N THR A 676 -29.92 -38.80 63.48
CA THR A 676 -29.99 -40.27 63.64
C THR A 676 -28.64 -40.93 63.38
N SER A 677 -28.14 -41.61 64.43
CA SER A 677 -27.34 -42.85 64.45
C SER A 677 -26.09 -43.02 63.55
N GLN A 678 -24.93 -42.96 64.22
CA GLN A 678 -23.71 -43.79 64.09
C GLN A 678 -24.00 -45.30 63.78
N PRO A 679 -23.03 -46.16 63.33
CA PRO A 679 -21.61 -46.15 63.78
C PRO A 679 -20.47 -46.56 62.82
N LEU A 680 -19.28 -46.03 63.17
CA LEU A 680 -17.95 -46.65 63.31
C LEU A 680 -17.42 -47.65 62.27
N GLN A 681 -16.24 -47.37 61.69
CA GLN A 681 -14.93 -47.99 62.03
C GLN A 681 -13.80 -47.58 61.04
N PRO A 682 -12.50 -47.80 61.36
CA PRO A 682 -11.49 -46.73 61.32
C PRO A 682 -10.37 -46.88 60.27
N ILE A 683 -9.70 -45.74 60.02
CA ILE A 683 -8.26 -45.51 59.80
C ILE A 683 -7.51 -46.46 58.83
N ASN A 684 -7.13 -45.89 57.68
CA ASN A 684 -5.73 -45.70 57.30
C ASN A 684 -5.58 -44.43 56.46
#